data_AF-A0A8H7L8S4-F1
#
_entry.id   AF-A0A8H7L8S4-F1
#
_cell.length_a   1.000
_cell.length_b   1.000
_cell.length_c   1.000
_cell.angle_alpha   90.00
_cell.angle_beta   90.00
_cell.angle_gamma   90.00
#
_symmetry.space_group_name_H-M   'P 1'
#
loop_
_entity.id
_entity.type
_entity.pdbx_description
1 polymer ?
#
loop_
_entity_poly.entity_id
_entity_poly.type
_entity_poly.pdbx_seq_one_letter_code
_entity_poly.pdbx_strand_id
1 'polypeptide(L)'
;MSELTPQEDAERIRLKRLARLGNINTSPAGASGSPSPSTPVNPPPKPQPKAAPSPGLVYSHPARKPYEPAPASPVPAKKKTQSAPPKLDLPTWEDNAIGTVFQVTLKKEVAERSGFEIVWLKGLAEELQSEGSALVLNGDITDRLLIARLELDPQSMSDDLDYVSVLASLPAQQTVFEYLVGCWKRLNTARSAVLKKGYTPVEAQQALGALEKLRELVVSYTGLTLQEPEMFPQPQGKPLGPTELVAPLLSLSSLSAPLASSSSVNTTISPSEIDTFLQDLARRFEPDNELDEILGPVVAQLLYHPSLWRPEGLGGGDASWRGVVGGLEALVSVKAIAIMITRLPSWIPEGVTAASFERVTLLGPLCRLGVFGREWPSIAQAYFSEPEKRSRTDVDSSNASLRGTLKSLQSSLFQVFNTLVRASAESRDAVLRYFSTAISLNVKRGAMQVEPETVATDSFMVNLQSILLRFAEPFMDAKYTKIDRIDTTYLAHAPKVDVKEETRIKATSDEAAQWVEENASSNAGPPNFISDIFYLTVAISHFGYLRTISNFEDLGKHVDELQRHLDMLQGDGSWMGGPFQARTEAAITQAKTQMTKIQAEQQAYRVQIMDPELVFRTIGFINFVSSWLIRIVDPRHAHPTTMVELPLPQEVPMTFRVLPEYFLEDVVDYFLFIVRYTPESLELSGKTELVIFALTFLTSTWYIKNPFLKAHINEALFYGILGYGNERNGILGNLLNTHPMALKHLMPALMQFYIEVEQTGASSQFYDKFNARRNIAYILKAIWDNPTHREALNTEARNVDKFVKFINLMINDVTYLMDESLSELTQIYNIQTEMQDTESWNAQSVQHRRERESTLRQLERHASGYITLGRSTVELLKVFTAETKAPFMMPEIVDRLAAMLDYNLEALVGPKCNELKVKDPEKYRFKPKELLSDILQVFLNLSDQEEFVLAVAGDGRSYKQELFQRAAGIATKRALKSGPEVQQLLAFVVKVEEARLTLEAEDDLGEIPDEFLDPLMATVMRDPVLLPSSKTIIDRSTIKSHLLSDSKDPFNRAPLSIEDVVPDPELKARIQEFLVERRKNKMDITE
;
A
#
# COMPACT_ATOMS: atom_id res chain seq x y z
N MET A 1 25.04 -68.69 -37.18
CA MET A 1 23.81 -67.89 -37.10
C MET A 1 23.46 -67.84 -35.62
N SER A 2 23.52 -66.67 -35.03
CA SER A 2 23.24 -66.42 -33.61
C SER A 2 22.09 -65.43 -33.55
N GLU A 3 21.09 -65.73 -32.74
CA GLU A 3 19.90 -64.90 -32.56
C GLU A 3 20.26 -63.60 -31.82
N LEU A 4 19.58 -62.51 -32.20
CA LEU A 4 19.69 -61.20 -31.56
C LEU A 4 18.85 -61.18 -30.28
N THR A 5 19.22 -60.33 -29.33
CA THR A 5 18.55 -60.29 -28.03
C THR A 5 17.35 -59.32 -28.01
N PRO A 6 16.31 -59.56 -27.20
CA PRO A 6 15.12 -58.69 -27.15
C PRO A 6 15.38 -57.22 -26.80
N GLN A 7 16.53 -56.90 -26.20
CA GLN A 7 16.92 -55.52 -25.87
C GLN A 7 17.32 -54.70 -27.12
N GLU A 8 17.82 -55.35 -28.18
CA GLU A 8 18.35 -54.68 -29.37
C GLU A 8 17.25 -54.17 -30.32
N ASP A 9 16.07 -54.81 -30.34
CA ASP A 9 14.91 -54.32 -31.10
C ASP A 9 14.20 -53.15 -30.41
N ALA A 10 14.19 -53.12 -29.07
CA ALA A 10 13.56 -52.05 -28.29
C ALA A 10 14.20 -50.66 -28.54
N GLU A 11 15.53 -50.57 -28.64
CA GLU A 11 16.22 -49.31 -28.97
C GLU A 11 15.91 -48.83 -30.39
N ARG A 12 15.72 -49.76 -31.33
CA ARG A 12 15.45 -49.47 -32.73
C ARG A 12 14.07 -48.85 -32.95
N ILE A 13 13.09 -49.25 -32.13
CA ILE A 13 11.74 -48.65 -32.10
C ILE A 13 11.78 -47.25 -31.46
N ARG A 14 12.57 -47.06 -30.40
CA ARG A 14 12.74 -45.76 -29.72
C ARG A 14 13.29 -44.67 -30.66
N LEU A 15 14.27 -45.00 -31.50
CA LEU A 15 14.85 -44.06 -32.47
C LEU A 15 13.88 -43.63 -33.59
N LYS A 16 12.90 -44.46 -33.96
CA LYS A 16 11.85 -44.10 -34.92
C LYS A 16 10.83 -43.09 -34.36
N ARG A 17 10.59 -43.09 -33.04
CA ARG A 17 9.58 -42.20 -32.40
C ARG A 17 10.02 -40.73 -32.37
N LEU A 18 11.33 -40.44 -32.31
CA LEU A 18 11.87 -39.07 -32.22
C LEU A 18 11.78 -38.25 -33.53
N ALA A 19 11.58 -38.88 -34.70
CA ALA A 19 11.72 -38.23 -35.99
C ALA A 19 10.43 -37.58 -36.57
N ARG A 20 9.27 -37.72 -35.90
CA ARG A 20 7.95 -37.38 -36.49
C ARG A 20 7.23 -36.15 -35.93
N LEU A 21 7.74 -35.52 -34.87
CA LEU A 21 6.96 -34.61 -34.01
C LEU A 21 7.27 -33.11 -34.20
N GLY A 22 7.96 -32.74 -35.28
CA GLY A 22 8.41 -31.37 -35.54
C GLY A 22 7.88 -30.78 -36.84
N ASN A 23 6.60 -30.39 -36.91
CA ASN A 23 6.22 -29.18 -37.65
C ASN A 23 4.77 -28.68 -37.51
N ILE A 24 4.66 -27.34 -37.54
CA ILE A 24 3.51 -26.50 -37.95
C ILE A 24 2.33 -26.33 -36.98
N ASN A 25 2.14 -25.05 -36.63
CA ASN A 25 0.93 -24.44 -36.07
C ASN A 25 0.73 -23.11 -36.82
N THR A 26 -0.50 -22.72 -37.22
CA THR A 26 -0.90 -21.31 -37.52
C THR A 26 -2.37 -21.17 -37.99
N SER A 27 -3.23 -20.55 -37.17
CA SER A 27 -4.11 -19.38 -37.49
C SER A 27 -5.22 -19.47 -38.59
N PRO A 28 -6.18 -18.50 -38.67
CA PRO A 28 -7.00 -17.90 -37.60
C PRO A 28 -8.48 -17.53 -37.99
N ALA A 29 -9.24 -17.01 -37.00
CA ALA A 29 -10.19 -15.87 -37.07
C ALA A 29 -11.66 -15.97 -37.59
N GLY A 30 -12.57 -15.35 -36.79
CA GLY A 30 -13.75 -14.55 -37.21
C GLY A 30 -15.14 -15.23 -37.17
N ALA A 31 -16.27 -14.52 -37.01
CA ALA A 31 -16.56 -13.17 -36.48
C ALA A 31 -18.10 -12.94 -36.32
N SER A 32 -18.51 -12.04 -35.40
CA SER A 32 -19.73 -11.18 -35.41
C SER A 32 -21.17 -11.77 -35.37
N GLY A 33 -22.11 -11.06 -34.71
CA GLY A 33 -23.57 -11.25 -34.88
C GLY A 33 -24.51 -10.79 -33.75
N SER A 34 -24.74 -9.48 -33.59
CA SER A 34 -25.86 -8.87 -32.83
C SER A 34 -27.09 -8.63 -33.78
N PRO A 35 -28.26 -8.02 -33.43
CA PRO A 35 -28.60 -7.18 -32.26
C PRO A 35 -30.06 -7.30 -31.68
N SER A 36 -30.39 -6.29 -30.84
CA SER A 36 -31.59 -5.79 -30.11
C SER A 36 -32.94 -5.73 -30.91
N PRO A 37 -34.07 -5.07 -30.48
CA PRO A 37 -34.34 -4.18 -29.30
C PRO A 37 -35.75 -4.25 -28.62
N SER A 38 -35.99 -3.44 -27.57
CA SER A 38 -37.07 -2.39 -27.50
C SER A 38 -37.48 -1.96 -26.06
N THR A 39 -37.88 -0.68 -25.93
CA THR A 39 -38.26 0.10 -24.73
C THR A 39 -39.82 0.17 -24.58
N PRO A 40 -40.51 1.11 -23.88
CA PRO A 40 -40.16 2.13 -22.86
C PRO A 40 -41.15 2.22 -21.64
N VAL A 41 -40.99 3.23 -20.75
CA VAL A 41 -42.02 4.23 -20.29
C VAL A 41 -41.70 4.81 -18.88
N ASN A 42 -42.14 6.06 -18.63
CA ASN A 42 -41.78 7.03 -17.57
C ASN A 42 -43.08 7.86 -17.23
N PRO A 43 -43.13 8.92 -16.37
CA PRO A 43 -42.73 9.09 -14.95
C PRO A 43 -43.89 9.54 -13.98
N PRO A 44 -43.94 10.76 -13.36
CA PRO A 44 -43.80 11.11 -11.91
C PRO A 44 -45.15 11.58 -11.23
N PRO A 45 -45.30 12.23 -10.01
CA PRO A 45 -44.35 13.09 -9.24
C PRO A 45 -44.48 13.17 -7.67
N LYS A 46 -44.11 14.35 -7.12
CA LYS A 46 -43.96 14.92 -5.73
C LYS A 46 -45.32 15.31 -5.05
N PRO A 47 -45.44 15.81 -3.77
CA PRO A 47 -44.47 16.57 -2.93
C PRO A 47 -44.48 16.41 -1.36
N GLN A 48 -43.78 17.34 -0.67
CA GLN A 48 -43.55 17.61 0.79
C GLN A 48 -44.84 17.98 1.60
N PRO A 49 -44.89 18.34 2.94
CA PRO A 49 -43.82 18.82 3.87
C PRO A 49 -43.91 18.58 5.44
N LYS A 50 -42.83 18.99 6.14
CA LYS A 50 -42.69 19.59 7.52
C LYS A 50 -43.51 19.11 8.76
N ALA A 51 -42.80 18.84 9.87
CA ALA A 51 -43.13 19.30 11.24
C ALA A 51 -41.90 19.23 12.22
N ALA A 52 -41.94 19.96 13.34
CA ALA A 52 -41.00 19.97 14.50
C ALA A 52 -41.82 20.28 15.78
N PRO A 53 -41.30 20.54 17.02
CA PRO A 53 -39.95 20.38 17.62
C PRO A 53 -39.93 19.80 19.09
N SER A 54 -38.76 19.77 19.76
CA SER A 54 -38.54 19.90 21.24
C SER A 54 -38.95 18.75 22.21
N PRO A 55 -38.56 18.75 23.53
CA PRO A 55 -37.33 19.22 24.23
C PRO A 55 -36.78 18.30 25.38
N GLY A 56 -35.66 18.69 26.04
CA GLY A 56 -35.28 18.33 27.44
C GLY A 56 -34.13 17.29 27.59
N LEU A 57 -32.92 17.61 28.08
CA LEU A 57 -32.43 18.05 29.42
C LEU A 57 -32.45 16.93 30.50
N VAL A 58 -31.30 16.30 30.85
CA VAL A 58 -30.19 16.72 31.77
C VAL A 58 -30.41 16.35 33.25
N TYR A 59 -29.42 15.65 33.83
CA TYR A 59 -29.11 15.52 35.28
C TYR A 59 -27.64 15.01 35.41
N SER A 60 -26.85 15.25 36.48
CA SER A 60 -27.05 16.01 37.73
C SER A 60 -25.73 16.28 38.47
N HIS A 61 -25.61 17.42 39.17
CA HIS A 61 -24.78 17.55 40.38
C HIS A 61 -25.60 17.22 41.65
N PRO A 62 -24.97 16.67 42.70
CA PRO A 62 -25.40 16.79 44.10
C PRO A 62 -24.33 17.53 44.96
N ALA A 63 -24.54 18.01 46.19
CA ALA A 63 -25.69 18.31 47.08
C ALA A 63 -25.09 18.85 48.42
N ARG A 64 -25.75 19.49 49.41
CA ARG A 64 -26.99 20.27 49.67
C ARG A 64 -26.75 20.89 51.09
N LYS A 65 -27.44 21.94 51.59
CA LYS A 65 -28.69 21.85 52.39
C LYS A 65 -29.12 23.24 52.99
N PRO A 66 -30.37 23.41 53.50
CA PRO A 66 -31.14 24.67 53.34
C PRO A 66 -32.05 25.15 54.54
N TYR A 67 -32.80 26.25 54.30
CA TYR A 67 -34.06 26.73 54.94
C TYR A 67 -34.01 27.23 56.43
N GLU A 68 -34.89 28.12 56.99
CA GLU A 68 -36.22 28.68 56.59
C GLU A 68 -36.44 30.18 57.10
N PRO A 69 -37.65 30.82 57.35
CA PRO A 69 -38.01 32.09 56.66
C PRO A 69 -38.36 33.37 57.49
N ALA A 70 -38.37 34.54 56.80
CA ALA A 70 -39.12 35.83 57.01
C ALA A 70 -38.96 36.61 58.36
N PRO A 71 -38.94 37.98 58.40
CA PRO A 71 -39.77 38.91 57.60
C PRO A 71 -39.17 40.28 57.15
N ALA A 72 -40.00 41.03 56.39
CA ALA A 72 -40.11 42.50 56.20
C ALA A 72 -38.88 43.48 56.25
N SER A 73 -38.68 44.17 55.11
CA SER A 73 -38.17 45.56 54.92
C SER A 73 -36.90 46.06 55.63
N PRO A 74 -35.91 46.55 54.86
CA PRO A 74 -35.69 48.01 54.87
C PRO A 74 -35.32 48.66 53.51
N VAL A 75 -35.86 49.87 53.30
CA VAL A 75 -35.36 51.04 52.52
C VAL A 75 -34.74 50.82 51.11
N PRO A 76 -35.25 51.50 50.05
CA PRO A 76 -34.63 51.41 48.71
C PRO A 76 -33.25 52.06 48.65
N ALA A 77 -32.26 51.32 48.14
CA ALA A 77 -30.95 51.84 47.80
C ALA A 77 -31.05 52.89 46.68
N LYS A 78 -30.35 54.02 46.83
CA LYS A 78 -30.38 55.15 45.91
C LYS A 78 -29.99 54.72 44.48
N LYS A 79 -30.83 55.05 43.49
CA LYS A 79 -30.43 55.09 42.08
C LYS A 79 -29.17 55.96 41.97
N LYS A 80 -28.06 55.41 41.45
CA LYS A 80 -27.00 56.26 40.89
C LYS A 80 -27.61 57.01 39.69
N THR A 81 -27.53 58.33 39.73
CA THR A 81 -27.85 59.20 38.61
C THR A 81 -27.02 58.79 37.40
N GLN A 82 -27.68 58.61 36.25
CA GLN A 82 -26.98 58.53 34.97
C GLN A 82 -26.35 59.90 34.72
N SER A 83 -25.02 59.96 34.68
CA SER A 83 -24.30 61.11 34.13
C SER A 83 -24.61 61.19 32.64
N ALA A 84 -24.85 62.41 32.13
CA ALA A 84 -24.97 62.62 30.70
C ALA A 84 -23.70 62.11 29.97
N PRO A 85 -23.82 61.58 28.74
CA PRO A 85 -22.66 61.12 27.97
C PRO A 85 -21.66 62.29 27.79
N PRO A 86 -20.35 62.02 27.83
CA PRO A 86 -19.34 63.05 27.61
C PRO A 86 -19.49 63.62 26.19
N LYS A 87 -19.61 64.94 26.07
CA LYS A 87 -19.67 65.63 24.78
C LYS A 87 -18.31 65.52 24.08
N LEU A 88 -18.29 65.19 22.80
CA LEU A 88 -17.08 65.18 21.97
C LEU A 88 -16.89 66.54 21.30
N ASP A 89 -15.74 67.17 21.55
CA ASP A 89 -15.29 68.30 20.74
C ASP A 89 -14.40 67.78 19.61
N LEU A 90 -15.00 67.58 18.43
CA LEU A 90 -14.37 66.80 17.34
C LEU A 90 -13.02 67.38 16.87
N PRO A 91 -12.86 68.70 16.58
CA PRO A 91 -11.59 69.22 16.06
C PRO A 91 -10.45 69.14 17.07
N THR A 92 -10.72 69.45 18.36
CA THR A 92 -9.69 69.33 19.40
C THR A 92 -9.39 67.88 19.73
N TRP A 93 -10.39 66.98 19.66
CA TRP A 93 -10.13 65.56 19.81
C TRP A 93 -9.32 65.00 18.64
N GLU A 94 -9.59 65.43 17.40
CA GLU A 94 -8.88 65.04 16.18
C GLU A 94 -7.41 65.50 16.20
N ASP A 95 -7.14 66.76 16.58
CA ASP A 95 -5.78 67.31 16.77
C ASP A 95 -4.97 66.43 17.74
N ASN A 96 -5.56 66.11 18.90
CA ASN A 96 -4.93 65.23 19.89
C ASN A 96 -4.82 63.76 19.42
N ALA A 97 -5.80 63.25 18.67
CA ALA A 97 -5.80 61.87 18.20
C ALA A 97 -4.73 61.64 17.13
N ILE A 98 -4.63 62.51 16.13
CA ILE A 98 -3.59 62.45 15.09
C ILE A 98 -2.21 62.60 15.74
N GLY A 99 -2.02 63.59 16.62
CA GLY A 99 -0.77 63.80 17.34
C GLY A 99 -0.34 62.58 18.16
N THR A 100 -1.28 61.91 18.84
CA THR A 100 -1.02 60.67 19.60
C THR A 100 -0.73 59.47 18.69
N VAL A 101 -1.44 59.32 17.57
CA VAL A 101 -1.31 58.17 16.67
C VAL A 101 0.03 58.22 15.94
N PHE A 102 0.41 59.36 15.37
CA PHE A 102 1.70 59.53 14.67
C PHE A 102 2.87 59.91 15.59
N GLN A 103 2.63 60.34 16.83
CA GLN A 103 3.67 60.95 17.70
C GLN A 103 4.31 62.17 17.04
N VAL A 104 3.48 63.09 16.52
CA VAL A 104 3.93 64.32 15.83
C VAL A 104 3.18 65.57 16.30
N THR A 105 3.80 66.73 16.13
CA THR A 105 3.21 68.05 16.38
C THR A 105 3.75 69.10 15.43
N LEU A 106 2.93 70.10 15.09
CA LEU A 106 3.36 71.32 14.38
C LEU A 106 3.80 72.43 15.34
N LYS A 107 3.57 72.28 16.65
CA LYS A 107 3.80 73.29 17.70
C LYS A 107 5.04 72.94 18.52
N LYS A 108 6.12 73.73 18.42
CA LYS A 108 7.40 73.52 19.14
C LYS A 108 7.21 73.30 20.65
N GLU A 109 6.39 74.14 21.29
CA GLU A 109 6.09 74.06 22.74
C GLU A 109 5.52 72.71 23.20
N VAL A 110 4.87 71.96 22.32
CA VAL A 110 4.28 70.64 22.64
C VAL A 110 5.37 69.57 22.62
N ALA A 111 6.27 69.63 21.64
CA ALA A 111 7.42 68.74 21.56
C ALA A 111 8.35 68.95 22.76
N GLU A 112 8.73 70.20 23.07
CA GLU A 112 9.55 70.55 24.24
C GLU A 112 8.96 70.02 25.55
N ARG A 113 7.63 70.16 25.75
CA ARG A 113 6.91 69.62 26.93
C ARG A 113 6.92 68.09 27.02
N SER A 114 7.05 67.40 25.88
CA SER A 114 7.19 65.94 25.82
C SER A 114 8.65 65.45 25.84
N GLY A 115 9.63 66.35 25.96
CA GLY A 115 11.04 65.98 25.80
C GLY A 115 11.37 65.48 24.40
N PHE A 116 10.65 65.97 23.38
CA PHE A 116 10.68 65.54 21.98
C PHE A 116 10.26 64.08 21.71
N GLU A 117 9.54 63.42 22.65
CA GLU A 117 8.84 62.15 22.37
C GLU A 117 7.75 62.33 21.29
N ILE A 118 7.06 63.47 21.30
CA ILE A 118 6.21 63.93 20.20
C ILE A 118 7.07 64.76 19.25
N VAL A 119 7.30 64.26 18.05
CA VAL A 119 8.24 64.81 17.07
C VAL A 119 7.71 66.13 16.48
N TRP A 120 8.52 67.19 16.53
CA TRP A 120 8.17 68.47 15.90
C TRP A 120 8.50 68.48 14.42
N LEU A 121 7.48 68.55 13.56
CA LEU A 121 7.63 68.61 12.11
C LEU A 121 7.92 70.05 11.65
N LYS A 122 9.15 70.53 11.91
CA LYS A 122 9.56 71.91 11.63
C LYS A 122 9.30 72.34 10.18
N GLY A 123 9.81 71.59 9.20
CA GLY A 123 9.70 71.95 7.78
C GLY A 123 8.25 72.11 7.31
N LEU A 124 7.38 71.14 7.63
CA LEU A 124 5.96 71.21 7.32
C LEU A 124 5.24 72.34 8.09
N ALA A 125 5.65 72.66 9.31
CA ALA A 125 5.10 73.79 10.06
C ALA A 125 5.49 75.15 9.44
N GLU A 126 6.68 75.27 8.85
CA GLU A 126 7.12 76.46 8.11
C GLU A 126 6.42 76.57 6.75
N GLU A 127 6.26 75.45 6.04
CA GLU A 127 5.51 75.34 4.79
C GLU A 127 4.05 75.78 4.97
N LEU A 128 3.33 75.20 5.95
CA LEU A 128 1.94 75.56 6.27
C LEU A 128 1.81 77.04 6.70
N GLN A 129 2.79 77.60 7.41
CA GLN A 129 2.81 79.04 7.73
C GLN A 129 2.98 79.90 6.47
N SER A 130 3.78 79.46 5.51
CA SER A 130 3.95 80.17 4.22
C SER A 130 2.69 80.12 3.34
N GLU A 131 1.89 79.05 3.45
CA GLU A 131 0.57 78.92 2.84
C GLU A 131 -0.53 79.76 3.52
N GLY A 132 -0.27 80.29 4.73
CA GLY A 132 -1.27 80.95 5.57
C GLY A 132 -2.22 79.98 6.28
N SER A 133 -1.88 78.69 6.33
CA SER A 133 -2.65 77.62 6.97
C SER A 133 -2.48 77.61 8.49
N ALA A 134 -3.51 77.15 9.21
CA ALA A 134 -3.46 77.03 10.67
C ALA A 134 -2.65 75.81 11.12
N LEU A 135 -1.84 75.97 12.17
CA LEU A 135 -1.04 74.89 12.79
C LEU A 135 -1.91 73.97 13.66
N VAL A 136 -2.84 73.23 13.05
CA VAL A 136 -3.74 72.27 13.70
C VAL A 136 -3.70 70.96 12.91
N LEU A 137 -3.52 69.84 13.61
CA LEU A 137 -3.55 68.52 13.00
C LEU A 137 -5.00 68.15 12.67
N ASN A 138 -5.29 67.82 11.42
CA ASN A 138 -6.63 67.45 10.95
C ASN A 138 -6.54 66.43 9.80
N GLY A 139 -7.68 65.82 9.46
CA GLY A 139 -7.81 64.83 8.40
C GLY A 139 -7.31 65.27 7.00
N ASP A 140 -7.29 66.57 6.70
CA ASP A 140 -6.94 67.08 5.36
C ASP A 140 -5.42 67.17 5.15
N ILE A 141 -4.64 67.41 6.21
CA ILE A 141 -3.16 67.44 6.17
C ILE A 141 -2.51 66.13 6.65
N THR A 142 -3.31 65.11 6.96
CA THR A 142 -2.85 63.84 7.56
C THR A 142 -1.82 63.10 6.71
N ASP A 143 -1.92 63.17 5.39
CA ASP A 143 -0.95 62.59 4.45
C ASP A 143 0.42 63.30 4.52
N ARG A 144 0.42 64.64 4.38
CA ARG A 144 1.62 65.49 4.55
C ARG A 144 2.29 65.27 5.91
N LEU A 145 1.51 65.13 6.98
CA LEU A 145 2.00 64.86 8.34
C LEU A 145 2.72 63.51 8.45
N LEU A 146 2.25 62.47 7.76
CA LEU A 146 2.89 61.16 7.79
C LEU A 146 4.16 61.17 6.93
N ILE A 147 4.09 61.67 5.69
CA ILE A 147 5.25 61.78 4.79
C ILE A 147 6.39 62.57 5.47
N ALA A 148 6.11 63.78 5.96
CA ALA A 148 7.10 64.63 6.61
C ALA A 148 7.69 64.03 7.89
N ARG A 149 7.05 63.01 8.48
CA ARG A 149 7.60 62.23 9.60
C ARG A 149 8.44 61.04 9.12
N LEU A 150 8.08 60.41 8.00
CA LEU A 150 8.83 59.29 7.41
C LEU A 150 10.12 59.75 6.72
N GLU A 151 10.15 60.97 6.16
CA GLU A 151 11.34 61.58 5.55
C GLU A 151 12.44 61.98 6.55
N LEU A 152 12.18 61.95 7.87
CA LEU A 152 13.18 62.31 8.88
C LEU A 152 14.21 61.19 9.09
N ASP A 153 15.43 61.41 8.60
CA ASP A 153 16.60 60.56 8.88
C ASP A 153 17.28 60.94 10.22
N PRO A 154 17.27 60.07 11.25
CA PRO A 154 17.96 60.29 12.52
C PRO A 154 19.50 60.43 12.39
N GLN A 155 20.08 60.00 11.26
CA GLN A 155 21.51 60.05 10.98
C GLN A 155 21.92 61.28 10.14
N SER A 156 20.94 62.10 9.71
CA SER A 156 21.21 63.30 8.92
C SER A 156 21.90 64.39 9.75
N MET A 157 22.87 65.07 9.12
CA MET A 157 23.60 66.19 9.74
C MET A 157 22.86 67.50 9.45
N SER A 158 22.65 68.33 10.47
CA SER A 158 22.03 69.65 10.34
C SER A 158 22.75 70.69 11.21
N ASP A 159 22.90 71.91 10.67
CA ASP A 159 23.48 73.06 11.37
C ASP A 159 22.44 73.79 12.27
N ASP A 160 21.17 73.41 12.19
CA ASP A 160 20.07 74.00 12.96
C ASP A 160 19.94 73.34 14.33
N LEU A 161 20.36 74.07 15.38
CA LEU A 161 20.35 73.63 16.78
C LEU A 161 18.99 73.11 17.28
N ASP A 162 17.89 73.70 16.81
CA ASP A 162 16.54 73.26 17.17
C ASP A 162 16.19 71.93 16.47
N TYR A 163 16.63 71.76 15.22
CA TYR A 163 16.38 70.57 14.41
C TYR A 163 17.26 69.38 14.84
N VAL A 164 18.52 69.63 15.24
CA VAL A 164 19.41 68.62 15.82
C VAL A 164 18.77 67.95 17.05
N SER A 165 18.04 68.73 17.86
CA SER A 165 17.31 68.20 19.03
C SER A 165 16.13 67.30 18.64
N VAL A 166 15.49 67.55 17.49
CA VAL A 166 14.45 66.68 16.92
C VAL A 166 15.07 65.39 16.37
N LEU A 167 16.14 65.47 15.59
CA LEU A 167 16.80 64.28 15.02
C LEU A 167 17.37 63.37 16.11
N ALA A 168 17.98 63.95 17.14
CA ALA A 168 18.53 63.21 18.28
C ALA A 168 17.46 62.53 19.16
N SER A 169 16.18 62.94 19.10
CA SER A 169 15.09 62.29 19.83
C SER A 169 14.50 61.08 19.08
N LEU A 170 14.78 60.96 17.77
CA LEU A 170 14.30 59.84 16.96
C LEU A 170 15.07 58.55 17.31
N PRO A 171 14.40 57.38 17.41
CA PRO A 171 15.10 56.13 17.65
C PRO A 171 15.97 55.74 16.45
N ALA A 172 17.30 55.92 16.56
CA ALA A 172 18.29 55.76 15.48
C ALA A 172 18.43 54.33 14.88
N GLN A 173 17.58 53.39 15.30
CA GLN A 173 17.50 52.01 14.82
C GLN A 173 16.06 51.58 14.50
N GLN A 174 15.07 52.47 14.58
CA GLN A 174 13.69 52.16 14.20
C GLN A 174 13.53 52.16 12.68
N THR A 175 12.93 51.11 12.12
CA THR A 175 12.55 51.08 10.70
C THR A 175 11.22 51.80 10.47
N VAL A 176 10.95 52.19 9.22
CA VAL A 176 9.66 52.76 8.82
C VAL A 176 8.51 51.80 9.14
N PHE A 177 8.68 50.50 8.89
CA PHE A 177 7.69 49.48 9.22
C PHE A 177 7.44 49.37 10.75
N GLU A 178 8.50 49.33 11.58
CA GLU A 178 8.39 49.35 13.04
C GLU A 178 7.66 50.60 13.57
N TYR A 179 7.85 51.75 12.93
CA TYR A 179 7.12 52.99 13.24
C TYR A 179 5.65 52.92 12.85
N LEU A 180 5.33 52.43 11.64
CA LEU A 180 3.97 52.29 11.14
C LEU A 180 3.16 51.24 11.92
N VAL A 181 3.76 50.11 12.30
CA VAL A 181 3.17 49.14 13.25
C VAL A 181 2.88 49.81 14.59
N GLY A 182 3.80 50.65 15.10
CA GLY A 182 3.56 51.46 16.28
C GLY A 182 2.36 52.41 16.14
N CYS A 183 2.20 53.05 14.98
CA CYS A 183 1.05 53.91 14.67
C CYS A 183 -0.25 53.09 14.64
N TRP A 184 -0.28 51.94 13.97
CA TRP A 184 -1.42 51.03 13.90
C TRP A 184 -1.86 50.53 15.29
N LYS A 185 -0.91 50.21 16.18
CA LYS A 185 -1.19 49.85 17.58
C LYS A 185 -1.80 50.99 18.39
N ARG A 186 -1.25 52.21 18.27
CA ARG A 186 -1.81 53.41 18.91
C ARG A 186 -3.21 53.73 18.38
N LEU A 187 -3.44 53.54 17.08
CA LEU A 187 -4.75 53.69 16.43
C LEU A 187 -5.78 52.68 16.96
N ASN A 188 -5.44 51.39 17.06
CA ASN A 188 -6.31 50.38 17.65
C ASN A 188 -6.62 50.66 19.14
N THR A 189 -5.66 51.23 19.87
CA THR A 189 -5.85 51.70 21.25
C THR A 189 -6.80 52.90 21.31
N ALA A 190 -6.64 53.90 20.43
CA ALA A 190 -7.52 55.05 20.31
C ALA A 190 -8.96 54.65 19.94
N ARG A 191 -9.13 53.76 18.96
CA ARG A 191 -10.42 53.15 18.57
C ARG A 191 -11.09 52.46 19.76
N SER A 192 -10.33 51.66 20.51
CA SER A 192 -10.81 50.99 21.71
C SER A 192 -11.20 51.97 22.82
N ALA A 193 -10.51 53.10 22.94
CA ALA A 193 -10.83 54.15 23.91
C ALA A 193 -12.12 54.91 23.55
N VAL A 194 -12.36 55.21 22.25
CA VAL A 194 -13.62 55.80 21.78
C VAL A 194 -14.81 54.90 22.12
N LEU A 195 -14.71 53.61 21.81
CA LEU A 195 -15.75 52.62 22.11
C LEU A 195 -16.03 52.45 23.62
N LYS A 196 -15.01 52.60 24.47
CA LYS A 196 -15.14 52.48 25.94
C LYS A 196 -15.62 53.77 26.64
N LYS A 197 -15.44 54.95 26.04
CA LYS A 197 -15.77 56.24 26.66
C LYS A 197 -17.27 56.56 26.74
N GLY A 198 -18.12 55.87 25.97
CA GLY A 198 -19.58 56.06 26.04
C GLY A 198 -20.09 57.37 25.44
N TYR A 199 -19.44 57.86 24.38
CA TYR A 199 -19.93 58.97 23.55
C TYR A 199 -21.32 58.67 22.94
N THR A 200 -22.02 59.70 22.44
CA THR A 200 -23.26 59.43 21.68
C THR A 200 -22.94 58.68 20.37
N PRO A 201 -23.87 57.89 19.81
CA PRO A 201 -23.58 57.09 18.61
C PRO A 201 -23.07 57.90 17.41
N VAL A 202 -23.55 59.14 17.24
CA VAL A 202 -23.14 60.04 16.14
C VAL A 202 -21.72 60.58 16.36
N GLU A 203 -21.41 61.07 17.56
CA GLU A 203 -20.06 61.52 17.92
C GLU A 203 -19.04 60.37 17.84
N ALA A 204 -19.43 59.18 18.32
CA ALA A 204 -18.61 57.97 18.21
C ALA A 204 -18.36 57.60 16.73
N GLN A 205 -19.38 57.68 15.87
CA GLN A 205 -19.23 57.39 14.44
C GLN A 205 -18.32 58.40 13.73
N GLN A 206 -18.39 59.69 14.09
CA GLN A 206 -17.48 60.72 13.56
C GLN A 206 -16.03 60.47 13.99
N ALA A 207 -15.80 60.20 15.28
CA ALA A 207 -14.48 59.86 15.82
C ALA A 207 -13.90 58.58 15.17
N LEU A 208 -14.74 57.55 14.99
CA LEU A 208 -14.34 56.31 14.32
C LEU A 208 -14.04 56.53 12.84
N GLY A 209 -14.79 57.40 12.14
CA GLY A 209 -14.53 57.76 10.75
C GLY A 209 -13.18 58.48 10.55
N ALA A 210 -12.81 59.39 11.44
CA ALA A 210 -11.49 60.02 11.43
C ALA A 210 -10.36 59.00 11.68
N LEU A 211 -10.55 58.07 12.63
CA LEU A 211 -9.59 56.97 12.86
C LEU A 211 -9.54 55.96 11.71
N GLU A 212 -10.61 55.76 10.95
CA GLU A 212 -10.60 54.87 9.78
C GLU A 212 -9.77 55.45 8.64
N LYS A 213 -9.87 56.77 8.37
CA LYS A 213 -8.97 57.45 7.41
C LYS A 213 -7.49 57.30 7.80
N LEU A 214 -7.17 57.49 9.09
CA LEU A 214 -5.82 57.24 9.62
C LEU A 214 -5.39 55.78 9.46
N ARG A 215 -6.33 54.82 9.58
CA ARG A 215 -6.07 53.38 9.44
C ARG A 215 -5.75 53.05 8.00
N GLU A 216 -6.57 53.50 7.05
CA GLU A 216 -6.37 53.35 5.62
C GLU A 216 -4.99 53.88 5.20
N LEU A 217 -4.61 55.07 5.70
CA LEU A 217 -3.32 55.66 5.39
C LEU A 217 -2.13 54.87 5.97
N VAL A 218 -2.16 54.54 7.27
CA VAL A 218 -1.09 53.75 7.92
C VAL A 218 -0.95 52.39 7.26
N VAL A 219 -2.05 51.70 6.96
CA VAL A 219 -2.04 50.38 6.30
C VAL A 219 -1.53 50.50 4.87
N SER A 220 -1.88 51.57 4.14
CA SER A 220 -1.36 51.84 2.79
C SER A 220 0.16 52.01 2.81
N TYR A 221 0.68 52.92 3.62
CA TYR A 221 2.13 53.10 3.76
C TYR A 221 2.85 51.86 4.30
N THR A 222 2.18 51.03 5.11
CA THR A 222 2.77 49.78 5.58
C THR A 222 2.93 48.77 4.43
N GLY A 223 1.91 48.63 3.56
CA GLY A 223 2.01 47.80 2.36
C GLY A 223 3.06 48.32 1.38
N LEU A 224 3.07 49.63 1.12
CA LEU A 224 4.07 50.29 0.28
C LEU A 224 5.50 50.11 0.81
N THR A 225 5.72 50.17 2.13
CA THR A 225 7.04 49.92 2.73
C THR A 225 7.47 48.44 2.62
N LEU A 226 6.52 47.50 2.58
CA LEU A 226 6.83 46.08 2.34
C LEU A 226 7.20 45.82 0.86
N GLN A 227 6.66 46.61 -0.07
CA GLN A 227 6.94 46.53 -1.51
C GLN A 227 8.22 47.29 -1.90
N GLU A 228 8.36 48.53 -1.43
CA GLU A 228 9.48 49.44 -1.68
C GLU A 228 10.12 49.90 -0.36
N PRO A 229 10.96 49.08 0.29
CA PRO A 229 11.53 49.39 1.61
C PRO A 229 12.44 50.63 1.63
N GLU A 230 12.98 51.03 0.48
CA GLU A 230 13.87 52.20 0.32
C GLU A 230 13.11 53.50 -0.03
N MET A 231 11.76 53.50 0.01
CA MET A 231 10.92 54.68 -0.26
C MET A 231 11.22 55.88 0.67
N PHE A 232 11.73 55.60 1.87
CA PHE A 232 12.08 56.58 2.90
C PHE A 232 13.45 56.24 3.52
N PRO A 233 14.10 57.16 4.26
CA PRO A 233 15.34 56.86 4.99
C PRO A 233 15.17 55.71 6.00
N GLN A 234 16.15 54.80 6.04
CA GLN A 234 16.12 53.58 6.85
C GLN A 234 17.43 53.37 7.62
N PRO A 235 17.39 52.73 8.81
CA PRO A 235 18.58 52.50 9.62
C PRO A 235 19.54 51.49 8.98
N GLN A 236 20.82 51.83 8.92
CA GLN A 236 21.87 50.95 8.39
C GLN A 236 21.96 49.63 9.18
N GLY A 237 22.08 48.51 8.45
CA GLY A 237 22.38 47.18 9.02
C GLY A 237 21.17 46.37 9.49
N LYS A 238 19.94 46.87 9.37
CA LYS A 238 18.72 46.08 9.58
C LYS A 238 18.23 45.43 8.28
N PRO A 239 17.59 44.24 8.34
CA PRO A 239 16.80 43.71 7.23
C PRO A 239 15.51 44.53 7.09
N LEU A 240 15.11 44.84 5.85
CA LEU A 240 13.99 45.73 5.55
C LEU A 240 12.95 45.03 4.65
N GLY A 241 11.73 45.56 4.65
CA GLY A 241 10.67 45.11 3.74
C GLY A 241 10.05 43.77 4.16
N PRO A 242 9.84 42.78 3.26
CA PRO A 242 9.05 41.59 3.55
C PRO A 242 9.52 40.80 4.78
N THR A 243 10.83 40.79 5.06
CA THR A 243 11.44 40.10 6.20
C THR A 243 10.93 40.62 7.55
N GLU A 244 10.54 41.89 7.62
CA GLU A 244 10.03 42.53 8.85
C GLU A 244 8.65 42.00 9.26
N LEU A 245 7.85 41.50 8.30
CA LEU A 245 6.58 40.79 8.57
C LEU A 245 6.78 39.28 8.75
N VAL A 246 7.79 38.68 8.11
CA VAL A 246 8.15 37.26 8.31
C VAL A 246 8.59 36.98 9.76
N ALA A 247 9.33 37.89 10.40
CA ALA A 247 9.81 37.68 11.78
C ALA A 247 8.66 37.52 12.82
N PRO A 248 7.62 38.37 12.86
CA PRO A 248 6.39 38.14 13.62
C PRO A 248 5.71 36.81 13.29
N LEU A 249 5.59 36.45 12.01
CA LEU A 249 4.95 35.19 11.58
C LEU A 249 5.69 33.94 12.09
N LEU A 250 7.03 33.94 12.05
CA LEU A 250 7.85 32.87 12.63
C LEU A 250 7.74 32.75 14.16
N SER A 251 7.39 33.84 14.84
CA SER A 251 7.24 33.90 16.30
C SER A 251 5.90 33.35 16.83
N LEU A 252 4.93 33.03 15.95
CA LEU A 252 3.60 32.58 16.35
C LEU A 252 3.58 31.21 17.04
N SER A 253 4.58 30.36 16.78
CA SER A 253 4.74 29.10 17.50
C SER A 253 5.60 29.32 18.75
N SER A 254 5.06 28.97 19.92
CA SER A 254 5.78 29.03 21.20
C SER A 254 7.01 28.11 21.27
N LEU A 255 7.14 27.17 20.33
CA LEU A 255 8.28 26.27 20.18
C LEU A 255 9.35 26.82 19.22
N SER A 256 9.05 27.86 18.43
CA SER A 256 10.01 28.50 17.50
C SER A 256 10.57 29.82 18.03
N ALA A 257 10.00 30.37 19.11
CA ALA A 257 10.53 31.53 19.79
C ALA A 257 11.77 31.16 20.64
N PRO A 258 12.89 31.91 20.53
CA PRO A 258 13.95 31.84 21.53
C PRO A 258 13.41 32.18 22.93
N LEU A 259 14.00 31.60 23.98
CA LEU A 259 13.77 31.99 25.38
C LEU A 259 14.41 33.35 25.70
N ALA A 260 14.12 34.36 24.88
CA ALA A 260 14.57 35.73 25.04
C ALA A 260 13.52 36.54 25.79
N SER A 261 13.73 36.72 27.09
CA SER A 261 12.96 37.66 27.91
C SER A 261 13.31 39.10 27.53
N SER A 262 12.79 39.57 26.40
CA SER A 262 12.80 40.98 26.02
C SER A 262 11.46 41.62 26.40
N SER A 263 11.52 42.77 27.08
CA SER A 263 10.35 43.60 27.33
C SER A 263 9.71 43.99 26.00
N SER A 264 8.39 43.84 25.89
CA SER A 264 7.63 44.12 24.67
C SER A 264 7.86 45.56 24.18
N VAL A 265 8.66 45.72 23.12
CA VAL A 265 8.77 46.98 22.41
C VAL A 265 7.44 47.18 21.66
N ASN A 266 6.83 48.36 21.78
CA ASN A 266 5.52 48.68 21.18
C ASN A 266 5.54 48.78 19.62
N THR A 267 6.57 48.24 18.96
CA THR A 267 6.84 48.35 17.52
C THR A 267 6.78 47.02 16.77
N THR A 268 6.71 45.88 17.46
CA THR A 268 6.56 44.55 16.84
C THR A 268 5.13 44.03 16.98
N ILE A 269 4.63 43.30 15.97
CA ILE A 269 3.28 42.71 15.99
C ILE A 269 3.28 41.48 16.92
N SER A 270 2.35 41.42 17.89
CA SER A 270 2.22 40.26 18.76
C SER A 270 1.33 39.16 18.16
N PRO A 271 1.42 37.89 18.65
CA PRO A 271 0.59 36.80 18.14
C PRO A 271 -0.93 37.03 18.23
N SER A 272 -1.41 37.88 19.14
CA SER A 272 -2.83 38.24 19.24
C SER A 272 -3.28 39.36 18.29
N GLU A 273 -2.34 40.05 17.64
CA GLU A 273 -2.60 41.19 16.76
C GLU A 273 -2.48 40.83 15.28
N ILE A 274 -1.73 39.76 14.95
CA ILE A 274 -1.36 39.39 13.58
C ILE A 274 -2.58 39.19 12.65
N ASP A 275 -3.62 38.51 13.11
CA ASP A 275 -4.83 38.26 12.32
C ASP A 275 -5.57 39.56 11.97
N THR A 276 -5.70 40.48 12.93
CA THR A 276 -6.33 41.80 12.68
C THR A 276 -5.50 42.63 11.70
N PHE A 277 -4.17 42.58 11.81
CA PHE A 277 -3.26 43.29 10.93
C PHE A 277 -3.31 42.75 9.48
N LEU A 278 -3.29 41.43 9.31
CA LEU A 278 -3.42 40.78 8.00
C LEU A 278 -4.81 41.05 7.37
N GLN A 279 -5.88 41.08 8.17
CA GLN A 279 -7.21 41.47 7.68
C GLN A 279 -7.29 42.92 7.21
N ASP A 280 -6.52 43.84 7.80
CA ASP A 280 -6.48 45.24 7.36
C ASP A 280 -5.73 45.39 6.03
N LEU A 281 -4.54 44.76 5.90
CA LEU A 281 -3.79 44.72 4.64
C LEU A 281 -4.65 44.12 3.51
N ALA A 282 -5.29 42.98 3.77
CA ALA A 282 -6.21 42.36 2.81
C ALA A 282 -7.40 43.28 2.45
N ARG A 283 -7.99 44.00 3.42
CA ARG A 283 -9.08 44.94 3.15
C ARG A 283 -8.63 46.11 2.27
N ARG A 284 -7.40 46.60 2.45
CA ARG A 284 -6.87 47.73 1.68
C ARG A 284 -6.51 47.34 0.25
N PHE A 285 -5.80 46.22 0.05
CA PHE A 285 -5.12 45.93 -1.23
C PHE A 285 -5.79 44.87 -2.12
N GLU A 286 -6.73 44.06 -1.60
CA GLU A 286 -7.50 43.14 -2.45
C GLU A 286 -8.43 43.84 -3.47
N PRO A 287 -9.10 44.98 -3.17
CA PRO A 287 -9.97 45.65 -4.14
C PRO A 287 -9.25 46.13 -5.41
N ASP A 288 -7.99 46.53 -5.26
CA ASP A 288 -7.13 47.02 -6.34
C ASP A 288 -6.28 45.89 -6.98
N ASN A 289 -6.38 44.66 -6.45
CA ASN A 289 -5.60 43.47 -6.83
C ASN A 289 -4.07 43.64 -6.66
N GLU A 290 -3.64 44.48 -5.71
CA GLU A 290 -2.22 44.76 -5.38
C GLU A 290 -1.66 43.80 -4.31
N LEU A 291 -2.54 42.99 -3.69
CA LEU A 291 -2.18 42.07 -2.58
C LEU A 291 -1.07 41.07 -2.95
N ASP A 292 -1.01 40.67 -4.23
CA ASP A 292 -0.04 39.72 -4.77
C ASP A 292 1.38 40.30 -4.77
N GLU A 293 1.55 41.61 -5.01
CA GLU A 293 2.86 42.29 -5.01
C GLU A 293 3.37 42.56 -3.58
N ILE A 294 2.45 42.89 -2.66
CA ILE A 294 2.79 43.28 -1.29
C ILE A 294 3.04 42.06 -0.39
N LEU A 295 2.17 41.04 -0.45
CA LEU A 295 2.27 39.86 0.41
C LEU A 295 2.86 38.63 -0.29
N GLY A 296 2.91 38.57 -1.62
CA GLY A 296 3.59 37.49 -2.34
C GLY A 296 5.06 37.30 -1.92
N PRO A 297 5.88 38.35 -1.81
CA PRO A 297 7.25 38.27 -1.29
C PRO A 297 7.33 37.78 0.17
N VAL A 298 6.36 38.16 1.02
CA VAL A 298 6.29 37.71 2.42
C VAL A 298 6.00 36.21 2.50
N VAL A 299 5.00 35.74 1.74
CA VAL A 299 4.66 34.31 1.63
C VAL A 299 5.85 33.52 1.09
N ALA A 300 6.52 34.01 0.05
CA ALA A 300 7.69 33.38 -0.52
C ALA A 300 8.84 33.30 0.49
N GLN A 301 9.23 34.40 1.15
CA GLN A 301 10.31 34.36 2.15
C GLN A 301 9.99 33.44 3.34
N LEU A 302 8.72 33.35 3.75
CA LEU A 302 8.28 32.43 4.80
C LEU A 302 8.42 30.96 4.37
N LEU A 303 7.97 30.61 3.16
CA LEU A 303 7.95 29.22 2.66
C LEU A 303 9.28 28.77 2.05
N TYR A 304 10.18 29.70 1.71
CA TYR A 304 11.58 29.45 1.38
C TYR A 304 12.55 29.72 2.55
N HIS A 305 12.03 29.79 3.79
CA HIS A 305 12.86 30.06 4.97
C HIS A 305 13.86 28.91 5.27
N PRO A 306 15.16 29.17 5.50
CA PRO A 306 16.21 28.14 5.59
C PRO A 306 15.99 27.01 6.63
N SER A 307 15.08 27.16 7.58
CA SER A 307 14.72 26.11 8.54
C SER A 307 14.15 24.84 7.89
N LEU A 308 13.51 24.91 6.72
CA LEU A 308 12.94 23.71 6.05
C LEU A 308 13.99 22.87 5.30
N TRP A 309 15.25 23.33 5.20
CA TRP A 309 16.33 22.67 4.46
C TRP A 309 17.40 22.02 5.35
N ARG A 310 17.27 22.12 6.68
CA ARG A 310 18.32 21.68 7.61
C ARG A 310 18.44 20.15 7.66
N PRO A 311 19.65 19.55 7.63
CA PRO A 311 19.82 18.09 7.57
C PRO A 311 19.13 17.31 8.69
N GLU A 312 18.97 17.91 9.86
CA GLU A 312 18.31 17.33 11.04
C GLU A 312 16.78 17.20 10.87
N GLY A 313 16.20 17.88 9.88
CA GLY A 313 14.79 17.79 9.50
C GLY A 313 13.83 18.01 10.68
N LEU A 314 12.83 17.15 10.80
CA LEU A 314 11.82 17.20 11.87
C LEU A 314 12.36 16.81 13.26
N GLY A 315 13.49 16.11 13.32
CA GLY A 315 14.09 15.57 14.54
C GLY A 315 15.16 16.46 15.18
N GLY A 316 15.48 17.61 14.57
CA GLY A 316 16.44 18.58 15.10
C GLY A 316 15.94 19.34 16.33
N GLY A 317 16.87 19.81 17.15
CA GLY A 317 16.56 20.63 18.33
C GLY A 317 16.04 22.04 18.01
N ASP A 318 16.21 22.51 16.78
CA ASP A 318 15.64 23.77 16.29
C ASP A 318 14.27 23.52 15.65
N ALA A 319 13.23 24.02 16.32
CA ALA A 319 11.84 23.87 15.92
C ALA A 319 11.31 25.02 15.03
N SER A 320 12.16 25.89 14.48
CA SER A 320 11.78 27.07 13.68
C SER A 320 10.89 26.77 12.46
N TRP A 321 10.91 25.55 11.91
CA TRP A 321 9.95 25.13 10.88
C TRP A 321 8.48 25.19 11.38
N ARG A 322 8.23 25.03 12.68
CA ARG A 322 6.89 25.21 13.28
C ARG A 322 6.43 26.67 13.23
N GLY A 323 7.37 27.61 13.23
CA GLY A 323 7.11 29.03 12.98
C GLY A 323 6.64 29.28 11.55
N VAL A 324 7.25 28.61 10.56
CA VAL A 324 6.82 28.66 9.16
C VAL A 324 5.39 28.15 9.01
N VAL A 325 5.06 27.02 9.65
CA VAL A 325 3.71 26.44 9.66
C VAL A 325 2.70 27.41 10.29
N GLY A 326 2.95 27.91 11.50
CA GLY A 326 2.04 28.83 12.18
C GLY A 326 1.86 30.16 11.45
N GLY A 327 2.91 30.68 10.82
CA GLY A 327 2.85 31.83 9.93
C GLY A 327 1.95 31.58 8.71
N LEU A 328 2.08 30.41 8.07
CA LEU A 328 1.24 30.04 6.94
C LEU A 328 -0.23 29.86 7.35
N GLU A 329 -0.50 29.24 8.50
CA GLU A 329 -1.86 29.10 9.05
C GLU A 329 -2.51 30.46 9.32
N ALA A 330 -1.75 31.43 9.86
CA ALA A 330 -2.23 32.80 10.06
C ALA A 330 -2.49 33.53 8.73
N LEU A 331 -1.65 33.34 7.71
CA LEU A 331 -1.86 33.92 6.38
C LEU A 331 -3.11 33.36 5.69
N VAL A 332 -3.29 32.03 5.66
CA VAL A 332 -4.46 31.41 4.98
C VAL A 332 -5.77 31.59 5.74
N SER A 333 -5.74 31.96 7.03
CA SER A 333 -6.96 32.30 7.78
C SER A 333 -7.74 33.46 7.15
N VAL A 334 -7.03 34.39 6.48
CA VAL A 334 -7.62 35.52 5.76
C VAL A 334 -7.95 35.11 4.33
N LYS A 335 -9.25 35.04 4.01
CA LYS A 335 -9.75 34.51 2.74
C LYS A 335 -9.10 35.11 1.47
N ALA A 336 -8.84 36.42 1.44
CA ALA A 336 -8.21 37.07 0.29
C ALA A 336 -6.75 36.59 0.10
N ILE A 337 -5.98 36.53 1.19
CA ILE A 337 -4.60 36.01 1.20
C ILE A 337 -4.59 34.54 0.76
N ALA A 338 -5.54 33.73 1.22
CA ALA A 338 -5.69 32.34 0.77
C ALA A 338 -5.92 32.19 -0.75
N ILE A 339 -6.71 33.10 -1.36
CA ILE A 339 -6.91 33.14 -2.81
C ILE A 339 -5.61 33.56 -3.51
N MET A 340 -4.99 34.66 -3.06
CA MET A 340 -3.72 35.17 -3.58
C MET A 340 -2.62 34.11 -3.60
N ILE A 341 -2.44 33.34 -2.52
CA ILE A 341 -1.43 32.27 -2.43
C ILE A 341 -1.54 31.27 -3.60
N THR A 342 -2.75 30.96 -4.05
CA THR A 342 -2.99 30.08 -5.21
C THR A 342 -2.91 30.75 -6.58
N ARG A 343 -2.77 32.09 -6.63
CA ARG A 343 -2.50 32.87 -7.86
C ARG A 343 -1.00 33.09 -8.11
N LEU A 344 -0.17 33.05 -7.05
CA LEU A 344 1.27 33.35 -7.14
C LEU A 344 1.98 32.47 -8.19
N PRO A 345 2.89 33.03 -9.02
CA PRO A 345 3.66 32.26 -10.00
C PRO A 345 4.50 31.12 -9.39
N SER A 346 4.87 31.25 -8.12
CA SER A 346 5.57 30.22 -7.36
C SER A 346 4.69 29.03 -6.96
N TRP A 347 3.36 29.11 -7.04
CA TRP A 347 2.44 28.03 -6.69
C TRP A 347 2.79 26.74 -7.44
N ILE A 348 2.92 26.84 -8.77
CA ILE A 348 3.52 25.84 -9.65
C ILE A 348 4.32 26.60 -10.73
N PRO A 349 5.66 26.71 -10.61
CA PRO A 349 6.48 27.38 -11.61
C PRO A 349 6.49 26.66 -12.96
N GLU A 350 6.70 27.40 -14.04
CA GLU A 350 6.90 26.83 -15.37
C GLU A 350 8.15 25.94 -15.44
N GLY A 351 8.10 24.89 -16.27
CA GLY A 351 9.24 23.98 -16.47
C GLY A 351 9.57 23.05 -15.29
N VAL A 352 8.71 22.99 -14.27
CA VAL A 352 8.93 22.13 -13.10
C VAL A 352 9.02 20.64 -13.47
N THR A 353 10.00 19.95 -12.91
CA THR A 353 10.23 18.51 -13.06
C THR A 353 9.85 17.75 -11.79
N ALA A 354 9.65 16.45 -11.86
CA ALA A 354 9.29 15.60 -10.71
C ALA A 354 10.22 15.81 -9.49
N ALA A 355 11.54 15.80 -9.70
CA ALA A 355 12.54 15.97 -8.64
C ALA A 355 12.66 17.42 -8.13
N SER A 356 12.38 18.42 -8.97
CA SER A 356 12.42 19.84 -8.56
C SER A 356 11.13 20.29 -7.88
N PHE A 357 9.99 19.63 -8.14
CA PHE A 357 8.65 20.03 -7.67
C PHE A 357 8.60 20.31 -6.16
N GLU A 358 9.11 19.40 -5.34
CA GLU A 358 9.17 19.53 -3.87
C GLU A 358 10.12 20.64 -3.36
N ARG A 359 10.88 21.30 -4.24
CA ARG A 359 11.89 22.32 -3.90
C ARG A 359 11.56 23.69 -4.47
N VAL A 360 10.94 23.74 -5.65
CA VAL A 360 10.68 24.99 -6.38
C VAL A 360 9.22 25.43 -6.29
N THR A 361 8.26 24.54 -6.03
CA THR A 361 6.86 24.94 -5.80
C THR A 361 6.67 25.53 -4.41
N LEU A 362 5.68 26.41 -4.26
CA LEU A 362 5.49 27.22 -3.05
C LEU A 362 5.24 26.38 -1.78
N LEU A 363 4.46 25.29 -1.89
CA LEU A 363 4.21 24.38 -0.77
C LEU A 363 5.14 23.16 -0.74
N GLY A 364 5.96 22.96 -1.78
CA GLY A 364 6.88 21.83 -1.92
C GLY A 364 7.78 21.63 -0.70
N PRO A 365 8.56 22.66 -0.29
CA PRO A 365 9.50 22.58 0.82
C PRO A 365 8.89 22.16 2.16
N LEU A 366 7.65 22.59 2.43
CA LEU A 366 6.93 22.21 3.63
C LEU A 366 6.37 20.78 3.53
N CYS A 367 5.87 20.40 2.35
CA CYS A 367 5.33 19.07 2.10
C CYS A 367 6.40 17.96 2.11
N ARG A 368 7.69 18.25 1.85
CA ARG A 368 8.77 17.24 1.88
C ARG A 368 9.37 16.95 3.26
N LEU A 369 8.96 17.66 4.31
CA LEU A 369 9.44 17.40 5.67
C LEU A 369 8.98 16.01 6.15
N GLY A 370 9.93 15.15 6.54
CA GLY A 370 9.64 13.76 6.89
C GLY A 370 10.74 13.12 7.74
N VAL A 371 10.81 11.79 7.70
CA VAL A 371 11.73 10.99 8.53
C VAL A 371 12.53 9.95 7.74
N PHE A 372 12.28 9.78 6.44
CA PHE A 372 12.95 8.75 5.65
C PHE A 372 14.43 9.06 5.40
N GLY A 373 15.29 8.05 5.59
CA GLY A 373 16.75 8.21 5.62
C GLY A 373 17.38 8.68 4.30
N ARG A 374 16.68 8.54 3.17
CA ARG A 374 17.11 9.06 1.85
C ARG A 374 17.18 10.59 1.85
N GLU A 375 16.16 11.26 2.38
CA GLU A 375 16.08 12.72 2.41
C GLU A 375 16.64 13.32 3.70
N TRP A 376 16.47 12.59 4.81
CA TRP A 376 16.74 13.04 6.16
C TRP A 376 17.67 12.05 6.89
N PRO A 377 18.89 11.79 6.37
CA PRO A 377 19.79 10.73 6.87
C PRO A 377 20.16 10.91 8.36
N SER A 378 20.20 12.16 8.85
CA SER A 378 20.45 12.47 10.25
C SER A 378 19.38 11.89 11.20
N ILE A 379 18.15 11.64 10.74
CA ILE A 379 17.08 11.02 11.56
C ILE A 379 17.45 9.58 11.90
N ALA A 380 17.83 8.78 10.91
CA ALA A 380 18.24 7.38 11.12
C ALA A 380 19.44 7.29 12.08
N GLN A 381 20.43 8.18 11.92
CA GLN A 381 21.61 8.23 12.79
C GLN A 381 21.28 8.67 14.22
N ALA A 382 20.44 9.68 14.41
CA ALA A 382 20.11 10.21 15.74
C ALA A 382 19.16 9.28 16.53
N TYR A 383 18.13 8.75 15.88
CA TYR A 383 17.06 8.00 16.56
C TYR A 383 17.23 6.48 16.52
N PHE A 384 17.97 5.93 15.54
CA PHE A 384 18.03 4.49 15.28
C PHE A 384 19.45 3.93 15.07
N SER A 385 20.48 4.67 15.47
CA SER A 385 21.87 4.19 15.54
C SER A 385 22.02 2.89 16.36
N GLU A 386 22.94 2.03 15.94
CA GLU A 386 23.23 0.72 16.56
C GLU A 386 21.97 -0.13 16.85
N PRO A 387 21.11 -0.41 15.85
CA PRO A 387 19.80 -1.05 16.02
C PRO A 387 19.84 -2.36 16.81
N GLU A 388 20.87 -3.20 16.63
CA GLU A 388 21.06 -4.46 17.37
C GLU A 388 21.18 -4.28 18.90
N LYS A 389 21.58 -3.09 19.38
CA LYS A 389 21.76 -2.81 20.82
C LYS A 389 20.58 -2.11 21.47
N ARG A 390 19.61 -1.60 20.69
CA ARG A 390 18.47 -0.84 21.23
C ARG A 390 17.41 -1.78 21.78
N SER A 391 16.84 -1.47 22.95
CA SER A 391 15.69 -2.23 23.43
C SER A 391 14.43 -1.87 22.63
N ARG A 392 13.44 -2.76 22.61
CA ARG A 392 12.13 -2.49 21.99
C ARG A 392 11.50 -1.21 22.54
N THR A 393 11.61 -0.98 23.85
CA THR A 393 11.10 0.23 24.52
C THR A 393 11.77 1.51 24.02
N ASP A 394 13.07 1.49 23.73
CA ASP A 394 13.79 2.67 23.22
C ASP A 394 13.37 3.00 21.78
N VAL A 395 13.16 1.96 20.96
CA VAL A 395 12.65 2.08 19.59
C VAL A 395 11.22 2.60 19.61
N ASP A 396 10.34 2.05 20.45
CA ASP A 396 8.95 2.51 20.60
C ASP A 396 8.85 3.97 21.09
N SER A 397 9.75 4.39 21.99
CA SER A 397 9.87 5.78 22.43
C SER A 397 10.32 6.73 21.31
N SER A 398 11.33 6.33 20.54
CA SER A 398 11.80 7.07 19.36
C SER A 398 10.70 7.21 18.29
N ASN A 399 9.98 6.12 18.04
CA ASN A 399 8.82 6.08 17.14
C ASN A 399 7.72 7.04 17.60
N ALA A 400 7.35 7.01 18.90
CA ALA A 400 6.30 7.88 19.44
C ALA A 400 6.64 9.38 19.32
N SER A 401 7.90 9.75 19.59
CA SER A 401 8.37 11.14 19.48
C SER A 401 8.29 11.67 18.04
N LEU A 402 8.81 10.90 17.08
CA LEU A 402 8.79 11.28 15.66
C LEU A 402 7.37 11.27 15.09
N ARG A 403 6.54 10.27 15.42
CA ARG A 403 5.11 10.20 15.03
C ARG A 403 4.31 11.38 15.56
N GLY A 404 4.50 11.77 16.82
CA GLY A 404 3.87 12.95 17.40
C GLY A 404 4.23 14.24 16.65
N THR A 405 5.48 14.36 16.19
CA THR A 405 5.93 15.49 15.38
C THR A 405 5.35 15.47 13.96
N LEU A 406 5.39 14.32 13.27
CA LEU A 406 4.79 14.13 11.94
C LEU A 406 3.29 14.42 11.95
N LYS A 407 2.57 13.92 12.96
CA LYS A 407 1.14 14.16 13.14
C LYS A 407 0.81 15.64 13.27
N SER A 408 1.65 16.41 13.97
CA SER A 408 1.49 17.87 14.07
C SER A 408 1.63 18.55 12.70
N LEU A 409 2.72 18.25 11.96
CA LEU A 409 2.94 18.77 10.61
C LEU A 409 1.77 18.41 9.66
N GLN A 410 1.42 17.13 9.55
CA GLN A 410 0.35 16.65 8.67
C GLN A 410 -1.04 17.18 9.09
N SER A 411 -1.22 17.47 10.38
CA SER A 411 -2.44 18.13 10.86
C SER A 411 -2.59 19.51 10.25
N SER A 412 -1.55 20.35 10.36
CA SER A 412 -1.51 21.71 9.82
C SER A 412 -1.50 21.75 8.30
N LEU A 413 -0.72 20.90 7.63
CA LEU A 413 -0.70 20.80 6.16
C LEU A 413 -2.10 20.63 5.58
N PHE A 414 -2.88 19.68 6.12
CA PHE A 414 -4.27 19.53 5.69
C PHE A 414 -5.14 20.75 6.03
N GLN A 415 -4.97 21.40 7.18
CA GLN A 415 -5.78 22.59 7.49
C GLN A 415 -5.52 23.73 6.51
N VAL A 416 -4.26 23.92 6.11
CA VAL A 416 -3.86 24.85 5.04
C VAL A 416 -4.58 24.48 3.74
N PHE A 417 -4.36 23.27 3.20
CA PHE A 417 -4.99 22.84 1.94
C PHE A 417 -6.52 22.86 1.98
N ASN A 418 -7.15 22.46 3.10
CA ASN A 418 -8.60 22.51 3.30
C ASN A 418 -9.14 23.95 3.37
N THR A 419 -8.34 24.91 3.85
CA THR A 419 -8.70 26.33 3.84
C THR A 419 -8.63 26.90 2.42
N LEU A 420 -7.55 26.61 1.67
CA LEU A 420 -7.41 26.99 0.25
C LEU A 420 -8.57 26.44 -0.61
N VAL A 421 -8.88 25.14 -0.49
CA VAL A 421 -10.01 24.46 -1.18
C VAL A 421 -11.39 25.09 -0.90
N ARG A 422 -11.54 25.77 0.24
CA ARG A 422 -12.77 26.45 0.68
C ARG A 422 -12.78 27.95 0.36
N ALA A 423 -11.64 28.55 0.01
CA ALA A 423 -11.52 29.98 -0.23
C ALA A 423 -12.29 30.41 -1.48
N SER A 424 -12.10 29.72 -2.61
CA SER A 424 -12.86 29.96 -3.85
C SER A 424 -12.96 28.70 -4.73
N ALA A 425 -13.61 28.80 -5.89
CA ALA A 425 -13.66 27.70 -6.87
C ALA A 425 -12.32 27.57 -7.63
N GLU A 426 -11.70 28.71 -7.92
CA GLU A 426 -10.42 28.86 -8.62
C GLU A 426 -9.28 28.34 -7.73
N SER A 427 -9.27 28.72 -6.44
CA SER A 427 -8.29 28.22 -5.46
C SER A 427 -8.40 26.71 -5.26
N ARG A 428 -9.63 26.16 -5.29
CA ARG A 428 -9.86 24.71 -5.26
C ARG A 428 -9.28 24.02 -6.50
N ASP A 429 -9.53 24.53 -7.70
CA ASP A 429 -8.97 23.94 -8.91
C ASP A 429 -7.43 24.07 -8.97
N ALA A 430 -6.87 25.17 -8.47
CA ALA A 430 -5.43 25.33 -8.31
C ALA A 430 -4.80 24.31 -7.34
N VAL A 431 -5.48 23.97 -6.25
CA VAL A 431 -5.09 22.88 -5.34
C VAL A 431 -5.21 21.50 -5.99
N LEU A 432 -6.30 21.23 -6.71
CA LEU A 432 -6.46 19.97 -7.45
C LEU A 432 -5.40 19.82 -8.56
N ARG A 433 -5.06 20.92 -9.25
CA ARG A 433 -3.97 20.99 -10.22
C ARG A 433 -2.61 20.72 -9.57
N TYR A 434 -2.38 21.20 -8.34
CA TYR A 434 -1.15 20.95 -7.60
C TYR A 434 -0.95 19.44 -7.34
N PHE A 435 -1.96 18.75 -6.80
CA PHE A 435 -1.91 17.29 -6.61
C PHE A 435 -1.78 16.54 -7.95
N SER A 436 -2.60 16.90 -8.94
CA SER A 436 -2.59 16.33 -10.29
C SER A 436 -1.21 16.41 -10.96
N THR A 437 -0.57 17.58 -10.92
CA THR A 437 0.76 17.81 -11.51
C THR A 437 1.84 17.06 -10.74
N ALA A 438 1.78 17.07 -9.39
CA ALA A 438 2.71 16.33 -8.55
C ALA A 438 2.68 14.82 -8.86
N ILE A 439 1.50 14.23 -9.03
CA ILE A 439 1.32 12.82 -9.39
C ILE A 439 1.80 12.56 -10.83
N SER A 440 1.33 13.35 -11.80
CA SER A 440 1.58 13.11 -13.23
C SER A 440 3.06 13.19 -13.60
N LEU A 441 3.83 14.08 -12.96
CA LEU A 441 5.29 14.13 -13.13
C LEU A 441 5.99 12.90 -12.54
N ASN A 442 5.38 12.23 -11.55
CA ASN A 442 5.99 11.16 -10.75
C ASN A 442 5.59 9.74 -11.17
N VAL A 443 4.93 9.54 -12.31
CA VAL A 443 4.58 8.21 -12.86
C VAL A 443 5.81 7.27 -12.94
N LYS A 444 7.00 7.82 -13.21
CA LYS A 444 8.28 7.08 -13.18
C LYS A 444 8.59 6.36 -11.87
N ARG A 445 7.96 6.72 -10.74
CA ARG A 445 8.07 5.99 -9.47
C ARG A 445 7.46 4.59 -9.55
N GLY A 446 6.63 4.30 -10.54
CA GLY A 446 6.11 2.96 -10.82
C GLY A 446 7.03 2.05 -11.65
N ALA A 447 8.20 2.53 -12.09
CA ALA A 447 9.15 1.71 -12.86
C ALA A 447 9.86 0.67 -11.96
N MET A 448 10.20 -0.50 -12.55
CA MET A 448 10.94 -1.58 -11.85
C MET A 448 12.31 -1.14 -11.30
N GLN A 449 12.92 -0.14 -11.91
CA GLN A 449 14.18 0.49 -11.48
C GLN A 449 13.97 2.00 -11.53
N VAL A 450 13.86 2.65 -10.37
CA VAL A 450 13.63 4.08 -10.25
C VAL A 450 14.95 4.78 -9.94
N GLU A 451 15.40 5.68 -10.82
CA GLU A 451 16.55 6.54 -10.53
C GLU A 451 16.11 7.63 -9.53
N PRO A 452 16.63 7.66 -8.29
CA PRO A 452 16.09 8.52 -7.23
C PRO A 452 16.09 10.00 -7.57
N GLU A 453 17.11 10.47 -8.28
CA GLU A 453 17.29 11.87 -8.66
C GLU A 453 16.30 12.37 -9.72
N THR A 454 15.55 11.46 -10.36
CA THR A 454 14.57 11.80 -11.41
C THR A 454 13.13 11.96 -10.90
N VAL A 455 12.88 11.69 -9.61
CA VAL A 455 11.55 11.65 -8.99
C VAL A 455 11.50 12.43 -7.67
N ALA A 456 10.29 12.82 -7.26
CA ALA A 456 10.04 13.38 -5.94
C ALA A 456 10.30 12.35 -4.82
N THR A 457 10.54 12.86 -3.62
CA THR A 457 10.93 12.07 -2.46
C THR A 457 9.77 11.30 -1.83
N ASP A 458 10.11 10.25 -1.09
CA ASP A 458 9.13 9.46 -0.34
C ASP A 458 8.42 10.31 0.71
N SER A 459 9.16 11.20 1.39
CA SER A 459 8.62 12.09 2.42
C SER A 459 7.54 13.02 1.85
N PHE A 460 7.79 13.60 0.66
CA PHE A 460 6.84 14.45 -0.05
C PHE A 460 5.57 13.68 -0.45
N MET A 461 5.73 12.53 -1.11
CA MET A 461 4.60 11.76 -1.65
C MET A 461 3.67 11.23 -0.53
N VAL A 462 4.23 10.74 0.58
CA VAL A 462 3.42 10.24 1.72
C VAL A 462 2.69 11.37 2.44
N ASN A 463 3.24 12.59 2.50
CA ASN A 463 2.53 13.74 3.06
C ASN A 463 1.37 14.19 2.14
N LEU A 464 1.53 14.17 0.81
CA LEU A 464 0.41 14.41 -0.11
C LEU A 464 -0.70 13.35 0.04
N GLN A 465 -0.34 12.08 0.17
CA GLN A 465 -1.29 10.99 0.48
C GLN A 465 -2.03 11.25 1.79
N SER A 466 -1.33 11.63 2.87
CA SER A 466 -1.97 11.95 4.16
C SER A 466 -3.02 13.06 4.04
N ILE A 467 -2.75 14.10 3.23
CA ILE A 467 -3.71 15.19 2.96
C ILE A 467 -4.91 14.67 2.14
N LEU A 468 -4.67 13.87 1.10
CA LEU A 468 -5.71 13.34 0.21
C LEU A 468 -6.63 12.31 0.89
N LEU A 469 -6.09 11.43 1.76
CA LEU A 469 -6.86 10.55 2.63
C LEU A 469 -7.83 11.34 3.53
N ARG A 470 -7.36 12.46 4.11
CA ARG A 470 -8.20 13.35 4.94
C ARG A 470 -9.27 14.09 4.16
N PHE A 471 -9.07 14.35 2.87
CA PHE A 471 -10.14 14.80 1.98
C PHE A 471 -11.12 13.69 1.60
N ALA A 472 -10.70 12.43 1.64
CA ALA A 472 -11.56 11.27 1.32
C ALA A 472 -12.50 10.87 2.47
N GLU A 473 -12.06 10.98 3.73
CA GLU A 473 -12.84 10.63 4.93
C GLU A 473 -14.32 11.07 4.94
N PRO A 474 -14.69 12.30 4.54
CA PRO A 474 -16.09 12.73 4.53
C PRO A 474 -17.01 11.92 3.60
N PHE A 475 -16.47 11.15 2.65
CA PHE A 475 -17.25 10.25 1.78
C PHE A 475 -17.06 8.75 2.07
N MET A 476 -16.10 8.39 2.91
CA MET A 476 -15.86 7.01 3.38
C MET A 476 -16.62 6.72 4.68
N ASP A 477 -17.92 7.04 4.73
CA ASP A 477 -18.73 6.74 5.91
C ASP A 477 -18.96 5.23 6.05
N ALA A 478 -19.08 4.72 7.27
CA ALA A 478 -19.19 3.29 7.55
C ALA A 478 -20.46 2.60 6.98
N LYS A 479 -21.40 3.36 6.41
CA LYS A 479 -22.58 2.84 5.69
C LYS A 479 -22.45 2.99 4.17
N TYR A 480 -21.31 3.48 3.69
CA TYR A 480 -20.99 3.71 2.28
C TYR A 480 -22.03 4.61 1.56
N THR A 481 -22.69 5.54 2.27
CA THR A 481 -23.82 6.33 1.73
C THR A 481 -23.48 7.25 0.56
N LYS A 482 -22.18 7.43 0.27
CA LYS A 482 -21.65 8.29 -0.79
C LYS A 482 -20.87 7.52 -1.86
N ILE A 483 -20.86 6.18 -1.83
CA ILE A 483 -20.16 5.36 -2.82
C ILE A 483 -20.66 5.62 -4.25
N ASP A 484 -21.95 5.89 -4.43
CA ASP A 484 -22.58 6.25 -5.72
C ASP A 484 -22.27 7.70 -6.19
N ARG A 485 -21.47 8.47 -5.43
CA ARG A 485 -20.98 9.79 -5.87
C ARG A 485 -19.65 9.71 -6.61
N ILE A 486 -18.99 8.55 -6.58
CA ILE A 486 -17.80 8.28 -7.39
C ILE A 486 -18.27 8.02 -8.83
N ASP A 487 -17.94 8.93 -9.73
CA ASP A 487 -18.27 8.78 -11.15
C ASP A 487 -17.41 7.69 -11.80
N THR A 488 -18.02 6.58 -12.19
CA THR A 488 -17.35 5.45 -12.88
C THR A 488 -16.89 5.80 -14.30
N THR A 489 -17.36 6.92 -14.86
CA THR A 489 -16.96 7.45 -16.17
C THR A 489 -15.97 8.62 -16.09
N TYR A 490 -15.46 8.94 -14.89
CA TYR A 490 -14.54 10.06 -14.65
C TYR A 490 -13.29 10.03 -15.57
N LEU A 491 -12.76 8.83 -15.84
CA LEU A 491 -11.58 8.64 -16.71
C LEU A 491 -11.83 8.98 -18.19
N ALA A 492 -13.09 9.11 -18.64
CA ALA A 492 -13.43 9.50 -20.01
C ALA A 492 -13.65 11.02 -20.18
N HIS A 493 -14.10 11.70 -19.13
CA HIS A 493 -14.59 13.08 -19.25
C HIS A 493 -13.51 14.16 -19.11
N ALA A 494 -12.79 14.19 -17.99
CA ALA A 494 -11.78 15.20 -17.69
C ALA A 494 -10.81 14.73 -16.58
N PRO A 495 -10.10 13.61 -16.77
CA PRO A 495 -9.30 13.03 -15.69
C PRO A 495 -8.14 13.93 -15.30
N LYS A 496 -8.06 14.29 -14.01
CA LYS A 496 -6.89 14.96 -13.41
C LYS A 496 -5.67 14.01 -13.20
N VAL A 497 -5.70 12.82 -13.78
CA VAL A 497 -4.62 11.82 -13.77
C VAL A 497 -4.55 11.26 -15.19
N ASP A 498 -3.44 11.43 -15.90
CA ASP A 498 -3.27 10.73 -17.18
C ASP A 498 -3.05 9.24 -16.92
N VAL A 499 -3.75 8.40 -17.67
CA VAL A 499 -3.73 6.94 -17.57
C VAL A 499 -3.49 6.28 -18.93
N LYS A 500 -3.18 7.03 -20.00
CA LYS A 500 -3.08 6.48 -21.37
C LYS A 500 -2.11 5.32 -21.50
N GLU A 501 -0.92 5.47 -20.93
CA GLU A 501 0.16 4.47 -20.95
C GLU A 501 0.00 3.37 -19.87
N GLU A 502 -1.04 3.45 -19.03
CA GLU A 502 -1.28 2.49 -17.96
C GLU A 502 -1.90 1.19 -18.49
N THR A 503 -1.35 0.05 -18.05
CA THR A 503 -1.92 -1.27 -18.30
C THR A 503 -3.34 -1.34 -17.73
N ARG A 504 -4.29 -1.89 -18.50
CA ARG A 504 -5.69 -2.01 -18.07
C ARG A 504 -5.98 -3.40 -17.55
N ILE A 505 -6.90 -3.51 -16.57
CA ILE A 505 -7.28 -4.79 -15.95
C ILE A 505 -7.63 -5.86 -17.00
N LYS A 506 -8.45 -5.51 -18.00
CA LYS A 506 -8.89 -6.44 -19.05
C LYS A 506 -9.33 -5.77 -20.36
N ALA A 507 -8.69 -4.65 -20.74
CA ALA A 507 -8.92 -3.96 -22.00
C ALA A 507 -7.61 -3.75 -22.78
N THR A 508 -7.70 -3.69 -24.10
CA THR A 508 -6.62 -3.16 -24.95
C THR A 508 -6.63 -1.63 -24.94
N SER A 509 -5.52 -1.00 -25.36
CA SER A 509 -5.45 0.46 -25.50
C SER A 509 -6.50 0.98 -26.49
N ASP A 510 -6.81 0.23 -27.55
CA ASP A 510 -7.83 0.57 -28.56
C ASP A 510 -9.24 0.50 -27.97
N GLU A 511 -9.59 -0.56 -27.24
CA GLU A 511 -10.88 -0.67 -26.52
C GLU A 511 -11.04 0.44 -25.47
N ALA A 512 -9.96 0.80 -24.76
CA ALA A 512 -9.98 1.88 -23.79
C ALA A 512 -10.15 3.25 -24.47
N ALA A 513 -9.49 3.49 -25.61
CA ALA A 513 -9.64 4.72 -26.38
C ALA A 513 -11.07 4.86 -26.95
N GLN A 514 -11.63 3.78 -27.51
CA GLN A 514 -13.02 3.76 -27.97
C GLN A 514 -14.00 4.02 -26.82
N TRP A 515 -13.81 3.37 -25.66
CA TRP A 515 -14.67 3.62 -24.49
C TRP A 515 -14.56 5.06 -24.00
N VAL A 516 -13.37 5.68 -24.05
CA VAL A 516 -13.20 7.11 -23.76
C VAL A 516 -13.98 7.95 -24.77
N GLU A 517 -13.88 7.69 -26.08
CA GLU A 517 -14.64 8.45 -27.10
C GLU A 517 -16.16 8.33 -26.92
N GLU A 518 -16.67 7.12 -26.66
CA GLU A 518 -18.09 6.86 -26.41
C GLU A 518 -18.62 7.55 -25.14
N ASN A 519 -17.76 7.77 -24.15
CA ASN A 519 -18.12 8.36 -22.85
C ASN A 519 -17.60 9.81 -22.67
N ALA A 520 -16.87 10.37 -23.63
CA ALA A 520 -16.38 11.76 -23.62
C ALA A 520 -17.50 12.76 -23.97
N SER A 521 -18.58 12.74 -23.20
CA SER A 521 -19.75 13.55 -23.51
C SER A 521 -19.46 15.04 -23.30
N SER A 522 -19.46 15.82 -24.38
CA SER A 522 -19.11 17.26 -24.38
C SER A 522 -20.10 18.15 -23.60
N ASN A 523 -21.18 17.56 -23.09
CA ASN A 523 -22.23 18.18 -22.28
C ASN A 523 -22.23 17.74 -20.81
N ALA A 524 -21.33 16.83 -20.39
CA ALA A 524 -21.14 16.58 -18.96
C ALA A 524 -20.57 17.83 -18.29
N GLY A 525 -21.11 18.18 -17.13
CA GLY A 525 -20.51 19.21 -16.29
C GLY A 525 -19.14 18.79 -15.77
N PRO A 526 -18.33 19.72 -15.24
CA PRO A 526 -17.03 19.37 -14.65
C PRO A 526 -17.20 18.30 -13.56
N PRO A 527 -16.22 17.38 -13.40
CA PRO A 527 -16.32 16.30 -12.45
C PRO A 527 -16.52 16.82 -11.02
N ASN A 528 -17.18 16.00 -10.20
CA ASN A 528 -17.47 16.39 -8.84
C ASN A 528 -16.23 16.22 -7.94
N PHE A 529 -16.06 17.10 -6.96
CA PHE A 529 -14.90 17.12 -6.05
C PHE A 529 -14.66 15.79 -5.30
N ILE A 530 -15.71 15.00 -5.06
CA ILE A 530 -15.57 13.68 -4.43
C ILE A 530 -14.87 12.69 -5.38
N SER A 531 -15.18 12.75 -6.68
CA SER A 531 -14.51 11.96 -7.71
C SER A 531 -13.08 12.46 -7.96
N ASP A 532 -12.86 13.78 -8.06
CA ASP A 532 -11.50 14.33 -8.15
C ASP A 532 -10.60 13.80 -7.04
N ILE A 533 -11.05 13.90 -5.78
CA ILE A 533 -10.30 13.41 -4.62
C ILE A 533 -10.13 11.89 -4.68
N PHE A 534 -11.19 11.11 -4.96
CA PHE A 534 -11.07 9.65 -5.03
C PHE A 534 -10.00 9.20 -6.03
N TYR A 535 -10.05 9.67 -7.28
CA TYR A 535 -9.09 9.27 -8.30
C TYR A 535 -7.68 9.79 -8.03
N LEU A 536 -7.52 11.00 -7.46
CA LEU A 536 -6.22 11.50 -7.01
C LEU A 536 -5.67 10.67 -5.82
N THR A 537 -6.51 10.24 -4.88
CA THR A 537 -6.11 9.41 -3.74
C THR A 537 -5.71 7.99 -4.18
N VAL A 538 -6.37 7.39 -5.18
CA VAL A 538 -5.88 6.11 -5.76
C VAL A 538 -4.51 6.34 -6.42
N ALA A 539 -4.37 7.36 -7.29
CA ALA A 539 -3.12 7.57 -8.02
C ALA A 539 -1.91 7.94 -7.12
N ILE A 540 -2.10 8.72 -6.04
CA ILE A 540 -1.03 8.98 -5.06
C ILE A 540 -0.78 7.77 -4.13
N SER A 541 -1.77 6.87 -3.92
CA SER A 541 -1.54 5.59 -3.24
C SER A 541 -0.57 4.76 -4.08
N HIS A 542 -0.86 4.62 -5.37
CA HIS A 542 -0.03 3.89 -6.33
C HIS A 542 1.38 4.47 -6.45
N PHE A 543 1.54 5.68 -6.97
CA PHE A 543 2.86 6.26 -7.28
C PHE A 543 3.60 6.79 -6.04
N GLY A 544 2.89 7.03 -4.94
CA GLY A 544 3.44 7.53 -3.69
C GLY A 544 3.66 6.41 -2.67
N TYR A 545 2.66 6.18 -1.83
CA TYR A 545 2.79 5.41 -0.59
C TYR A 545 3.16 3.94 -0.81
N LEU A 546 2.60 3.29 -1.84
CA LEU A 546 2.93 1.88 -2.13
C LEU A 546 4.33 1.71 -2.70
N ARG A 547 4.84 2.67 -3.50
CA ARG A 547 6.26 2.67 -3.91
C ARG A 547 7.19 2.96 -2.73
N THR A 548 6.78 3.78 -1.75
CA THR A 548 7.50 3.93 -0.48
C THR A 548 7.50 2.64 0.36
N ILE A 549 6.42 1.85 0.33
CA ILE A 549 6.36 0.50 0.93
C ILE A 549 7.28 -0.47 0.19
N SER A 550 7.31 -0.47 -1.15
CA SER A 550 8.26 -1.28 -1.94
C SER A 550 9.71 -0.95 -1.56
N ASN A 551 10.08 0.34 -1.51
CA ASN A 551 11.40 0.77 -1.06
C ASN A 551 11.76 0.19 0.32
N PHE A 552 10.81 0.15 1.26
CA PHE A 552 10.99 -0.45 2.58
C PHE A 552 11.16 -1.98 2.54
N GLU A 553 10.38 -2.70 1.71
CA GLU A 553 10.55 -4.15 1.52
C GLU A 553 11.90 -4.46 0.84
N ASP A 554 12.34 -3.64 -0.12
CA ASP A 554 13.61 -3.79 -0.83
C ASP A 554 14.82 -3.54 0.08
N LEU A 555 14.75 -2.58 1.02
CA LEU A 555 15.73 -2.45 2.11
C LEU A 555 15.79 -3.75 2.95
N GLY A 556 14.65 -4.43 3.16
CA GLY A 556 14.59 -5.74 3.81
C GLY A 556 15.30 -6.83 3.01
N LYS A 557 15.05 -6.93 1.70
CA LYS A 557 15.72 -7.86 0.79
C LYS A 557 17.24 -7.64 0.79
N HIS A 558 17.70 -6.39 0.77
CA HIS A 558 19.13 -6.06 0.87
C HIS A 558 19.75 -6.48 2.21
N VAL A 559 19.03 -6.39 3.34
CA VAL A 559 19.50 -6.93 4.63
C VAL A 559 19.64 -8.45 4.57
N ASP A 560 18.65 -9.16 4.01
CA ASP A 560 18.70 -10.61 3.84
C ASP A 560 19.85 -11.06 2.93
N GLU A 561 20.12 -10.32 1.84
CA GLU A 561 21.25 -10.57 0.94
C GLU A 561 22.60 -10.34 1.62
N LEU A 562 22.75 -9.24 2.36
CA LEU A 562 23.95 -8.97 3.15
C LEU A 562 24.15 -10.02 4.25
N GLN A 563 23.09 -10.48 4.91
CA GLN A 563 23.15 -11.55 5.90
C GLN A 563 23.59 -12.86 5.27
N ARG A 564 23.01 -13.27 4.12
CA ARG A 564 23.44 -14.47 3.38
C ARG A 564 24.90 -14.37 2.94
N HIS A 565 25.37 -13.19 2.56
CA HIS A 565 26.77 -12.96 2.20
C HIS A 565 27.69 -13.05 3.43
N LEU A 566 27.28 -12.49 4.58
CA LEU A 566 27.98 -12.65 5.85
C LEU A 566 28.06 -14.12 6.28
N ASP A 567 26.95 -14.85 6.24
CA ASP A 567 26.88 -16.29 6.56
C ASP A 567 27.82 -17.11 5.65
N MET A 568 27.90 -16.76 4.36
CA MET A 568 28.82 -17.38 3.40
C MET A 568 30.29 -17.12 3.76
N LEU A 569 30.65 -15.85 4.04
CA LEU A 569 32.03 -15.46 4.38
C LEU A 569 32.48 -16.00 5.73
N GLN A 570 31.58 -16.04 6.72
CA GLN A 570 31.87 -16.55 8.07
C GLN A 570 31.84 -18.08 8.14
N GLY A 571 31.03 -18.74 7.29
CA GLY A 571 30.99 -20.19 7.16
C GLY A 571 32.12 -20.80 6.33
N ASP A 572 32.81 -20.02 5.49
CA ASP A 572 34.08 -20.42 4.88
C ASP A 572 35.24 -20.17 5.85
N GLY A 573 35.85 -21.22 6.38
CA GLY A 573 37.04 -21.09 7.24
C GLY A 573 38.36 -20.98 6.48
N SER A 574 38.36 -21.12 5.14
CA SER A 574 39.58 -21.33 4.35
C SER A 574 40.48 -20.08 4.21
N TRP A 575 39.99 -18.90 4.57
CA TRP A 575 40.75 -17.66 4.59
C TRP A 575 41.46 -17.38 5.93
N MET A 576 41.07 -18.04 7.02
CA MET A 576 41.68 -17.83 8.35
C MET A 576 43.13 -18.33 8.36
N GLY A 577 44.06 -17.47 8.79
CA GLY A 577 45.50 -17.74 8.76
C GLY A 577 46.14 -17.67 7.36
N GLY A 578 45.38 -17.33 6.32
CA GLY A 578 45.85 -17.22 4.94
C GLY A 578 46.16 -15.79 4.48
N PRO A 579 46.80 -15.61 3.29
CA PRO A 579 47.15 -14.28 2.76
C PRO A 579 45.96 -13.33 2.54
N PHE A 580 44.73 -13.87 2.46
CA PHE A 580 43.51 -13.10 2.25
C PHE A 580 42.79 -12.70 3.55
N GLN A 581 43.27 -13.14 4.73
CA GLN A 581 42.57 -12.94 6.01
C GLN A 581 42.15 -11.49 6.24
N ALA A 582 43.10 -10.55 6.21
CA ALA A 582 42.81 -9.13 6.44
C ALA A 582 41.81 -8.53 5.43
N ARG A 583 41.78 -9.05 4.19
CA ARG A 583 40.81 -8.62 3.16
C ARG A 583 39.41 -9.14 3.47
N THR A 584 39.28 -10.38 3.91
CA THR A 584 37.98 -10.96 4.27
C THR A 584 37.45 -10.36 5.58
N GLU A 585 38.28 -10.12 6.58
CA GLU A 585 37.91 -9.42 7.82
C GLU A 585 37.43 -7.99 7.54
N ALA A 586 38.10 -7.27 6.64
CA ALA A 586 37.66 -5.95 6.18
C ALA A 586 36.30 -6.03 5.44
N ALA A 587 36.10 -7.02 4.57
CA ALA A 587 34.83 -7.23 3.87
C ALA A 587 33.67 -7.56 4.83
N ILE A 588 33.90 -8.43 5.83
CA ILE A 588 32.93 -8.74 6.89
C ILE A 588 32.58 -7.47 7.69
N THR A 589 33.59 -6.66 8.04
CA THR A 589 33.40 -5.41 8.79
C THR A 589 32.60 -4.38 7.97
N GLN A 590 32.89 -4.27 6.67
CA GLN A 590 32.16 -3.41 5.74
C GLN A 590 30.71 -3.86 5.57
N ALA A 591 30.47 -5.16 5.34
CA ALA A 591 29.14 -5.72 5.17
C ALA A 591 28.28 -5.53 6.44
N LYS A 592 28.84 -5.77 7.63
CA LYS A 592 28.18 -5.44 8.90
C LYS A 592 27.83 -3.96 9.01
N THR A 593 28.78 -3.06 8.69
CA THR A 593 28.55 -1.62 8.76
C THR A 593 27.42 -1.16 7.82
N GLN A 594 27.36 -1.71 6.61
CA GLN A 594 26.26 -1.45 5.66
C GLN A 594 24.93 -2.02 6.16
N MET A 595 24.93 -3.25 6.69
CA MET A 595 23.74 -3.87 7.28
C MET A 595 23.18 -3.03 8.43
N THR A 596 24.02 -2.59 9.38
CA THR A 596 23.63 -1.70 10.48
C THR A 596 23.04 -0.38 9.98
N LYS A 597 23.59 0.19 8.89
CA LYS A 597 23.07 1.42 8.26
C LYS A 597 21.68 1.19 7.66
N ILE A 598 21.53 0.15 6.83
CA ILE A 598 20.26 -0.18 6.16
C ILE A 598 19.18 -0.52 7.19
N GLN A 599 19.52 -1.23 8.27
CA GLN A 599 18.60 -1.49 9.38
C GLN A 599 18.15 -0.19 10.08
N ALA A 600 19.04 0.77 10.33
CA ALA A 600 18.69 2.06 10.92
C ALA A 600 17.77 2.89 9.99
N GLU A 601 18.04 2.88 8.69
CA GLU A 601 17.17 3.47 7.67
C GLU A 601 15.80 2.78 7.65
N GLN A 602 15.76 1.44 7.68
CA GLN A 602 14.53 0.66 7.71
C GLN A 602 13.68 0.99 8.96
N GLN A 603 14.28 1.18 10.14
CA GLN A 603 13.54 1.64 11.33
C GLN A 603 12.95 3.04 11.12
N ALA A 604 13.71 3.97 10.51
CA ALA A 604 13.20 5.30 10.18
C ALA A 604 12.00 5.26 9.21
N TYR A 605 11.96 4.31 8.27
CA TYR A 605 10.77 4.06 7.44
C TYR A 605 9.56 3.59 8.26
N ARG A 606 9.74 2.65 9.20
CA ARG A 606 8.66 2.13 10.07
C ARG A 606 7.99 3.22 10.92
N VAL A 607 8.69 4.30 11.24
CA VAL A 607 8.12 5.46 11.94
C VAL A 607 6.87 5.96 11.21
N GLN A 608 6.95 6.19 9.90
CA GLN A 608 5.87 6.82 9.15
C GLN A 608 4.98 5.80 8.41
N ILE A 609 5.55 4.76 7.77
CA ILE A 609 4.72 3.81 6.99
C ILE A 609 3.85 2.90 7.86
N MET A 610 4.25 2.68 9.12
CA MET A 610 3.50 1.90 10.12
C MET A 610 2.93 2.79 11.24
N ASP A 611 2.74 4.09 10.98
CA ASP A 611 2.04 4.97 11.91
C ASP A 611 0.56 4.53 12.03
N PRO A 612 0.04 4.25 13.23
CA PRO A 612 -1.32 3.71 13.39
C PRO A 612 -2.42 4.59 12.80
N GLU A 613 -2.23 5.91 12.74
CA GLU A 613 -3.23 6.83 12.20
C GLU A 613 -3.20 6.86 10.67
N LEU A 614 -2.02 6.87 10.05
CA LEU A 614 -1.89 6.70 8.60
C LEU A 614 -2.39 5.34 8.13
N VAL A 615 -2.02 4.27 8.85
CA VAL A 615 -2.48 2.90 8.57
C VAL A 615 -4.00 2.81 8.68
N PHE A 616 -4.61 3.31 9.76
CA PHE A 616 -6.07 3.30 9.91
C PHE A 616 -6.79 4.05 8.78
N ARG A 617 -6.32 5.26 8.41
CA ARG A 617 -6.90 6.04 7.31
C ARG A 617 -6.74 5.32 5.96
N THR A 618 -5.61 4.65 5.72
CA THR A 618 -5.37 3.91 4.48
C THR A 618 -6.18 2.61 4.42
N ILE A 619 -6.31 1.85 5.52
CA ILE A 619 -7.23 0.69 5.60
C ILE A 619 -8.66 1.14 5.26
N GLY A 620 -9.12 2.28 5.80
CA GLY A 620 -10.42 2.86 5.46
C GLY A 620 -10.58 3.14 3.95
N PHE A 621 -9.55 3.71 3.31
CA PHE A 621 -9.57 3.98 1.86
C PHE A 621 -9.49 2.71 1.00
N ILE A 622 -8.63 1.76 1.35
CA ILE A 622 -8.48 0.49 0.63
C ILE A 622 -9.75 -0.36 0.77
N ASN A 623 -10.41 -0.37 1.93
CA ASN A 623 -11.74 -0.97 2.11
C ASN A 623 -12.81 -0.31 1.23
N PHE A 624 -12.74 1.02 1.05
CA PHE A 624 -13.66 1.77 0.19
C PHE A 624 -13.42 1.48 -1.30
N VAL A 625 -12.16 1.47 -1.76
CA VAL A 625 -11.78 1.09 -3.13
C VAL A 625 -12.18 -0.36 -3.41
N SER A 626 -11.87 -1.29 -2.50
CA SER A 626 -12.29 -2.70 -2.55
C SER A 626 -13.82 -2.83 -2.72
N SER A 627 -14.59 -2.17 -1.85
CA SER A 627 -16.06 -2.19 -1.91
C SER A 627 -16.60 -1.57 -3.21
N TRP A 628 -15.97 -0.50 -3.71
CA TRP A 628 -16.35 0.16 -4.97
C TRP A 628 -16.07 -0.72 -6.20
N LEU A 629 -14.92 -1.39 -6.25
CA LEU A 629 -14.58 -2.34 -7.31
C LEU A 629 -15.57 -3.52 -7.34
N ILE A 630 -15.91 -4.07 -6.18
CA ILE A 630 -16.92 -5.13 -6.07
C ILE A 630 -18.32 -4.61 -6.49
N ARG A 631 -18.67 -3.36 -6.15
CA ARG A 631 -19.94 -2.73 -6.56
C ARG A 631 -20.04 -2.52 -8.07
N ILE A 632 -18.93 -2.27 -8.78
CA ILE A 632 -18.91 -2.15 -10.24
C ILE A 632 -19.18 -3.50 -10.91
N VAL A 633 -18.66 -4.60 -10.35
CA VAL A 633 -18.81 -5.95 -10.94
C VAL A 633 -20.02 -6.73 -10.44
N ASP A 634 -20.62 -6.35 -9.30
CA ASP A 634 -21.92 -6.85 -8.82
C ASP A 634 -23.04 -6.42 -9.78
N PRO A 635 -23.74 -7.35 -10.47
CA PRO A 635 -24.79 -7.02 -11.42
C PRO A 635 -25.98 -6.26 -10.84
N ARG A 636 -26.13 -6.25 -9.51
CA ARG A 636 -27.18 -5.49 -8.80
C ARG A 636 -26.69 -4.11 -8.35
N HIS A 637 -25.39 -3.81 -8.48
CA HIS A 637 -24.73 -2.63 -7.93
C HIS A 637 -25.17 -2.34 -6.48
N ALA A 638 -25.25 -3.38 -5.65
CA ALA A 638 -25.83 -3.33 -4.31
C ALA A 638 -24.80 -3.52 -3.19
N HIS A 639 -23.62 -4.07 -3.50
CA HIS A 639 -22.49 -4.16 -2.57
C HIS A 639 -22.00 -2.77 -2.10
N PRO A 640 -21.64 -2.56 -0.82
CA PRO A 640 -21.65 -3.51 0.30
C PRO A 640 -22.98 -3.62 1.07
N THR A 641 -24.00 -2.82 0.74
CA THR A 641 -25.31 -2.84 1.41
C THR A 641 -26.01 -4.21 1.32
N THR A 642 -25.87 -4.88 0.17
CA THR A 642 -26.18 -6.30 0.00
C THR A 642 -24.91 -7.03 -0.45
N MET A 643 -24.54 -8.12 0.21
CA MET A 643 -23.32 -8.85 -0.14
C MET A 643 -23.39 -9.40 -1.58
N VAL A 644 -22.28 -9.31 -2.31
CA VAL A 644 -22.20 -9.78 -3.70
C VAL A 644 -22.44 -11.29 -3.76
N GLU A 645 -23.11 -11.74 -4.82
CA GLU A 645 -23.36 -13.16 -5.07
C GLU A 645 -22.24 -13.74 -5.94
N LEU A 646 -21.75 -14.92 -5.59
CA LEU A 646 -20.63 -15.59 -6.26
C LEU A 646 -21.05 -16.96 -6.83
N PRO A 647 -20.51 -17.37 -7.99
CA PRO A 647 -19.54 -16.65 -8.83
C PRO A 647 -20.14 -15.42 -9.54
N LEU A 648 -19.27 -14.48 -9.94
CA LEU A 648 -19.67 -13.36 -10.79
C LEU A 648 -20.05 -13.83 -12.22
N PRO A 649 -20.63 -12.98 -13.08
CA PRO A 649 -20.83 -13.31 -14.49
C PRO A 649 -19.51 -13.56 -15.26
N GLN A 650 -19.58 -14.31 -16.36
CA GLN A 650 -18.43 -14.48 -17.27
C GLN A 650 -18.15 -13.21 -18.09
N GLU A 651 -19.18 -12.42 -18.38
CA GLU A 651 -19.06 -11.13 -19.03
C GLU A 651 -18.58 -10.06 -18.04
N VAL A 652 -17.39 -9.49 -18.29
CA VAL A 652 -16.77 -8.48 -17.43
C VAL A 652 -17.20 -7.08 -17.92
N PRO A 653 -17.83 -6.23 -17.08
CA PRO A 653 -18.29 -4.90 -17.49
C PRO A 653 -17.16 -4.01 -18.04
N MET A 654 -17.38 -3.33 -19.16
CA MET A 654 -16.33 -2.51 -19.80
C MET A 654 -15.76 -1.44 -18.86
N THR A 655 -16.61 -0.82 -18.04
CA THR A 655 -16.22 0.15 -16.99
C THR A 655 -15.21 -0.40 -15.98
N PHE A 656 -15.18 -1.71 -15.74
CA PHE A 656 -14.13 -2.38 -14.95
C PHE A 656 -12.91 -2.73 -15.82
N ARG A 657 -13.13 -3.23 -17.04
CA ARG A 657 -12.06 -3.66 -17.97
C ARG A 657 -11.05 -2.55 -18.27
N VAL A 658 -11.52 -1.30 -18.39
CA VAL A 658 -10.73 -0.11 -18.76
C VAL A 658 -10.04 0.60 -17.60
N LEU A 659 -10.30 0.19 -16.35
CA LEU A 659 -9.56 0.73 -15.21
C LEU A 659 -8.07 0.36 -15.34
N PRO A 660 -7.15 1.24 -14.91
CA PRO A 660 -5.75 0.87 -14.71
C PRO A 660 -5.63 -0.33 -13.77
N GLU A 661 -4.69 -1.23 -14.05
CA GLU A 661 -4.46 -2.45 -13.28
C GLU A 661 -4.17 -2.17 -11.80
N TYR A 662 -3.55 -1.01 -11.52
CA TYR A 662 -3.23 -0.58 -10.17
C TYR A 662 -4.43 -0.45 -9.23
N PHE A 663 -5.65 -0.28 -9.75
CA PHE A 663 -6.86 -0.28 -8.91
C PHE A 663 -7.04 -1.60 -8.15
N LEU A 664 -6.59 -2.73 -8.71
CA LEU A 664 -6.58 -4.02 -8.02
C LEU A 664 -5.23 -4.29 -7.33
N GLU A 665 -4.10 -3.96 -7.97
CA GLU A 665 -2.74 -4.12 -7.42
C GLU A 665 -2.64 -3.48 -6.04
N ASP A 666 -3.02 -2.19 -5.94
CA ASP A 666 -2.89 -1.40 -4.71
C ASP A 666 -3.68 -1.97 -3.53
N VAL A 667 -4.87 -2.52 -3.81
CA VAL A 667 -5.73 -3.14 -2.78
C VAL A 667 -5.08 -4.41 -2.26
N VAL A 668 -4.58 -5.26 -3.16
CA VAL A 668 -3.96 -6.54 -2.79
C VAL A 668 -2.63 -6.32 -2.08
N ASP A 669 -1.76 -5.48 -2.63
CA ASP A 669 -0.42 -5.24 -2.10
C ASP A 669 -0.47 -4.52 -0.76
N TYR A 670 -1.42 -3.59 -0.56
CA TYR A 670 -1.60 -2.98 0.75
C TYR A 670 -2.13 -3.97 1.80
N PHE A 671 -3.10 -4.83 1.45
CA PHE A 671 -3.54 -5.87 2.38
C PHE A 671 -2.41 -6.85 2.70
N LEU A 672 -1.62 -7.25 1.71
CA LEU A 672 -0.46 -8.12 1.86
C LEU A 672 0.61 -7.50 2.79
N PHE A 673 0.92 -6.22 2.60
CA PHE A 673 1.78 -5.46 3.51
C PHE A 673 1.24 -5.46 4.95
N ILE A 674 -0.04 -5.12 5.16
CA ILE A 674 -0.60 -5.03 6.51
C ILE A 674 -0.63 -6.39 7.23
N VAL A 675 -1.02 -7.49 6.57
CA VAL A 675 -1.00 -8.82 7.21
C VAL A 675 0.42 -9.32 7.53
N ARG A 676 1.43 -8.90 6.76
CA ARG A 676 2.84 -9.23 7.01
C ARG A 676 3.45 -8.43 8.18
N TYR A 677 3.15 -7.12 8.27
CA TYR A 677 3.92 -6.21 9.13
C TYR A 677 3.18 -5.63 10.34
N THR A 678 1.85 -5.45 10.27
CA THR A 678 1.02 -4.87 11.35
C THR A 678 -0.40 -5.48 11.37
N PRO A 679 -0.54 -6.82 11.46
CA PRO A 679 -1.83 -7.51 11.38
C PRO A 679 -2.85 -7.05 12.44
N GLU A 680 -2.39 -6.59 13.60
CA GLU A 680 -3.22 -6.03 14.68
C GLU A 680 -4.10 -4.84 14.21
N SER A 681 -3.67 -4.12 13.16
CA SER A 681 -4.41 -3.00 12.60
C SER A 681 -5.75 -3.42 11.96
N LEU A 682 -5.88 -4.70 11.58
CA LEU A 682 -7.09 -5.27 10.97
C LEU A 682 -8.13 -5.76 11.99
N GLU A 683 -7.83 -5.69 13.30
CA GLU A 683 -8.74 -6.17 14.33
C GLU A 683 -10.07 -5.39 14.34
N LEU A 684 -10.01 -4.07 14.13
CA LEU A 684 -11.16 -3.15 14.12
C LEU A 684 -11.89 -3.09 12.76
N SER A 685 -11.17 -3.19 11.64
CA SER A 685 -11.72 -3.03 10.28
C SER A 685 -10.79 -3.64 9.22
N GLY A 686 -11.30 -4.09 8.08
CA GLY A 686 -10.51 -4.58 6.95
C GLY A 686 -10.39 -6.10 6.84
N LYS A 687 -10.45 -6.86 7.95
CA LYS A 687 -10.40 -8.33 7.87
C LYS A 687 -11.57 -8.95 7.11
N THR A 688 -12.76 -8.35 7.20
CA THR A 688 -13.98 -8.84 6.51
C THR A 688 -13.93 -8.47 5.04
N GLU A 689 -13.52 -7.23 4.76
CA GLU A 689 -13.34 -6.66 3.43
C GLU A 689 -12.26 -7.41 2.64
N LEU A 690 -11.14 -7.76 3.28
CA LEU A 690 -10.08 -8.62 2.70
C LEU A 690 -10.63 -9.99 2.29
N VAL A 691 -11.36 -10.68 3.18
CA VAL A 691 -11.94 -12.00 2.87
C VAL A 691 -12.97 -11.91 1.73
N ILE A 692 -13.84 -10.90 1.74
CA ILE A 692 -14.83 -10.70 0.67
C ILE A 692 -14.15 -10.40 -0.66
N PHE A 693 -13.15 -9.51 -0.69
CA PHE A 693 -12.40 -9.17 -1.90
C PHE A 693 -11.63 -10.39 -2.44
N ALA A 694 -10.87 -11.06 -1.58
CA ALA A 694 -10.11 -12.24 -1.95
C ALA A 694 -11.00 -13.35 -2.53
N LEU A 695 -12.13 -13.66 -1.88
CA LEU A 695 -13.05 -14.68 -2.37
C LEU A 695 -13.81 -14.26 -3.63
N THR A 696 -14.15 -12.98 -3.78
CA THR A 696 -14.82 -12.47 -4.99
C THR A 696 -13.96 -12.72 -6.23
N PHE A 697 -12.67 -12.35 -6.17
CA PHE A 697 -11.75 -12.46 -7.30
C PHE A 697 -11.06 -13.82 -7.44
N LEU A 698 -10.88 -14.61 -6.37
CA LEU A 698 -10.41 -16.01 -6.47
C LEU A 698 -11.53 -17.00 -6.85
N THR A 699 -12.81 -16.69 -6.62
CA THR A 699 -13.92 -17.47 -7.18
C THR A 699 -14.19 -17.09 -8.65
N SER A 700 -13.89 -15.84 -9.02
CA SER A 700 -14.18 -15.27 -10.34
C SER A 700 -12.88 -14.87 -11.07
N THR A 701 -11.95 -15.83 -11.16
CA THR A 701 -10.56 -15.61 -11.58
C THR A 701 -10.38 -15.00 -12.97
N TRP A 702 -11.37 -15.08 -13.85
CA TRP A 702 -11.39 -14.45 -15.18
C TRP A 702 -11.51 -12.91 -15.14
N TYR A 703 -11.81 -12.30 -13.99
CA TYR A 703 -11.75 -10.85 -13.82
C TYR A 703 -10.30 -10.34 -13.70
N ILE A 704 -9.35 -11.18 -13.29
CA ILE A 704 -7.94 -10.82 -13.13
C ILE A 704 -7.10 -11.56 -14.18
N LYS A 705 -6.46 -10.81 -15.09
CA LYS A 705 -5.57 -11.38 -16.11
C LYS A 705 -4.20 -11.75 -15.53
N ASN A 706 -3.66 -10.94 -14.62
CA ASN A 706 -2.33 -11.09 -14.06
C ASN A 706 -2.23 -12.25 -13.04
N PRO A 707 -1.40 -13.29 -13.28
CA PRO A 707 -1.28 -14.42 -12.37
C PRO A 707 -0.56 -14.08 -11.06
N PHE A 708 0.36 -13.10 -11.07
CA PHE A 708 1.08 -12.67 -9.86
C PHE A 708 0.15 -11.99 -8.86
N LEU A 709 -0.79 -11.18 -9.36
CA LEU A 709 -1.81 -10.54 -8.52
C LEU A 709 -2.71 -11.57 -7.82
N LYS A 710 -3.10 -12.66 -8.51
CA LYS A 710 -3.80 -13.80 -7.89
C LYS A 710 -2.95 -14.48 -6.82
N ALA A 711 -1.64 -14.64 -7.06
CA ALA A 711 -0.71 -15.20 -6.10
C ALA A 711 -0.55 -14.31 -4.84
N HIS A 712 -0.53 -12.98 -5.00
CA HIS A 712 -0.52 -12.03 -3.88
C HIS A 712 -1.80 -12.11 -3.03
N ILE A 713 -2.99 -12.31 -3.63
CA ILE A 713 -4.24 -12.55 -2.88
C ILE A 713 -4.13 -13.83 -2.04
N ASN A 714 -3.62 -14.91 -2.63
CA ASN A 714 -3.39 -16.18 -1.94
C ASN A 714 -2.33 -16.05 -0.82
N GLU A 715 -1.28 -15.24 -1.02
CA GLU A 715 -0.34 -14.88 0.04
C GLU A 715 -0.98 -14.08 1.17
N ALA A 716 -1.83 -13.10 0.88
CA ALA A 716 -2.51 -12.31 1.91
C ALA A 716 -3.41 -13.19 2.78
N LEU A 717 -4.10 -14.18 2.18
CA LEU A 717 -4.84 -15.21 2.93
C LEU A 717 -3.93 -16.10 3.78
N PHE A 718 -2.77 -16.51 3.25
CA PHE A 718 -1.79 -17.34 3.96
C PHE A 718 -1.17 -16.61 5.17
N TYR A 719 -0.63 -15.40 4.98
CA TYR A 719 -0.12 -14.59 6.09
C TYR A 719 -1.22 -14.28 7.11
N GLY A 720 -2.47 -14.10 6.66
CA GLY A 720 -3.63 -13.91 7.53
C GLY A 720 -3.98 -15.09 8.45
N ILE A 721 -3.54 -16.32 8.16
CA ILE A 721 -3.73 -17.49 9.06
C ILE A 721 -2.49 -17.83 9.90
N LEU A 722 -1.38 -17.10 9.74
CA LEU A 722 -0.20 -17.28 10.58
C LEU A 722 -0.42 -16.61 11.94
N GLY A 723 -0.08 -17.32 13.02
CA GLY A 723 -0.26 -16.82 14.37
C GLY A 723 0.66 -15.63 14.70
N TYR A 724 0.10 -14.62 15.37
CA TYR A 724 0.83 -13.43 15.84
C TYR A 724 0.47 -13.15 17.31
N GLY A 725 1.46 -12.74 18.10
CA GLY A 725 1.26 -12.47 19.53
C GLY A 725 0.61 -13.64 20.28
N ASN A 726 -0.62 -13.44 20.76
CA ASN A 726 -1.42 -14.47 21.43
C ASN A 726 -2.41 -15.20 20.48
N GLU A 727 -2.68 -14.65 19.29
CA GLU A 727 -3.65 -15.18 18.33
C GLU A 727 -3.02 -16.32 17.52
N ARG A 728 -3.16 -17.55 17.99
CA ARG A 728 -2.56 -18.75 17.38
C ARG A 728 -3.04 -19.06 15.97
N ASN A 729 -4.24 -18.59 15.60
CA ASN A 729 -4.89 -18.88 14.33
C ASN A 729 -4.78 -17.71 13.31
N GLY A 730 -4.02 -16.66 13.63
CA GLY A 730 -3.90 -15.45 12.81
C GLY A 730 -5.16 -14.59 12.78
N ILE A 731 -5.11 -13.42 12.12
CA ILE A 731 -6.24 -12.49 12.03
C ILE A 731 -7.43 -13.01 11.20
N LEU A 732 -7.21 -13.98 10.31
CA LEU A 732 -8.26 -14.56 9.46
C LEU A 732 -8.79 -15.91 9.97
N GLY A 733 -8.05 -16.70 10.75
CA GLY A 733 -8.41 -18.11 11.01
C GLY A 733 -9.81 -18.30 11.60
N ASN A 734 -10.22 -17.46 12.54
CA ASN A 734 -11.58 -17.50 13.10
C ASN A 734 -12.65 -17.01 12.10
N LEU A 735 -12.30 -16.05 11.24
CA LEU A 735 -13.21 -15.47 10.25
C LEU A 735 -13.46 -16.43 9.08
N LEU A 736 -12.44 -17.11 8.57
CA LEU A 736 -12.58 -18.13 7.53
C LEU A 736 -13.46 -19.31 7.98
N ASN A 737 -13.54 -19.55 9.29
CA ASN A 737 -14.35 -20.60 9.90
C ASN A 737 -15.77 -20.16 10.30
N THR A 738 -16.14 -18.88 10.10
CA THR A 738 -17.45 -18.34 10.53
C THR A 738 -18.15 -17.51 9.45
N HIS A 739 -17.43 -16.90 8.51
CA HIS A 739 -17.99 -16.03 7.49
C HIS A 739 -18.74 -16.84 6.40
N PRO A 740 -20.03 -16.57 6.10
CA PRO A 740 -20.82 -17.39 5.17
C PRO A 740 -20.21 -17.54 3.78
N MET A 741 -19.59 -16.48 3.24
CA MET A 741 -18.90 -16.54 1.95
C MET A 741 -17.66 -17.42 2.01
N ALA A 742 -16.93 -17.43 3.13
CA ALA A 742 -15.74 -18.28 3.28
C ALA A 742 -16.14 -19.76 3.36
N LEU A 743 -17.12 -20.09 4.21
CA LEU A 743 -17.66 -21.46 4.36
C LEU A 743 -18.16 -22.06 3.04
N LYS A 744 -18.69 -21.23 2.12
CA LYS A 744 -19.22 -21.67 0.83
C LYS A 744 -18.21 -21.65 -0.32
N HIS A 745 -17.33 -20.65 -0.39
CA HIS A 745 -16.52 -20.38 -1.59
C HIS A 745 -15.01 -20.56 -1.42
N LEU A 746 -14.47 -20.61 -0.19
CA LEU A 746 -13.03 -20.72 0.03
C LEU A 746 -12.44 -22.02 -0.55
N MET A 747 -13.07 -23.17 -0.27
CA MET A 747 -12.60 -24.48 -0.75
C MET A 747 -12.62 -24.56 -2.30
N PRO A 748 -13.73 -24.27 -3.02
CA PRO A 748 -13.73 -24.24 -4.48
C PRO A 748 -12.75 -23.24 -5.11
N ALA A 749 -12.55 -22.07 -4.50
CA ALA A 749 -11.66 -21.02 -5.00
C ALA A 749 -10.17 -21.43 -4.88
N LEU A 750 -9.77 -21.99 -3.72
CA LEU A 750 -8.42 -22.49 -3.52
C LEU A 750 -8.10 -23.66 -4.48
N MET A 751 -9.05 -24.58 -4.68
CA MET A 751 -8.90 -25.68 -5.64
C MET A 751 -8.79 -25.18 -7.10
N GLN A 752 -9.61 -24.20 -7.49
CA GLN A 752 -9.53 -23.57 -8.81
C GLN A 752 -8.16 -22.91 -9.02
N PHE A 753 -7.69 -22.13 -8.04
CA PHE A 753 -6.41 -21.44 -8.16
C PHE A 753 -5.20 -22.41 -8.16
N TYR A 754 -5.28 -23.52 -7.42
CA TYR A 754 -4.28 -24.61 -7.46
C TYR A 754 -4.12 -25.21 -8.87
N ILE A 755 -5.22 -25.29 -9.64
CA ILE A 755 -5.20 -25.72 -11.05
C ILE A 755 -4.63 -24.62 -11.95
N GLU A 756 -5.11 -23.38 -11.82
CA GLU A 756 -4.70 -22.26 -12.69
C GLU A 756 -3.20 -21.97 -12.61
N VAL A 757 -2.59 -22.08 -11.42
CA VAL A 757 -1.17 -21.76 -11.24
C VAL A 757 -0.22 -22.78 -11.91
N GLU A 758 -0.72 -23.89 -12.47
CA GLU A 758 0.11 -24.79 -13.29
C GLU A 758 0.58 -24.12 -14.59
N GLN A 759 -0.21 -23.20 -15.17
CA GLN A 759 0.06 -22.57 -16.47
C GLN A 759 -0.09 -21.04 -16.42
N THR A 760 0.88 -20.35 -15.80
CA THR A 760 0.91 -18.87 -15.70
C THR A 760 1.51 -18.17 -16.92
N GLY A 761 2.31 -18.87 -17.74
CA GLY A 761 3.00 -18.33 -18.91
C GLY A 761 4.30 -17.57 -18.58
N ALA A 762 4.72 -17.53 -17.32
CA ALA A 762 5.92 -16.83 -16.88
C ALA A 762 7.19 -17.69 -16.99
N SER A 763 8.36 -17.07 -17.13
CA SER A 763 9.66 -17.78 -17.11
C SER A 763 9.99 -18.42 -15.76
N SER A 764 9.46 -17.87 -14.66
CA SER A 764 9.61 -18.35 -13.27
C SER A 764 8.53 -19.36 -12.83
N GLN A 765 7.52 -19.61 -13.68
CA GLN A 765 6.30 -20.40 -13.40
C GLN A 765 6.54 -21.69 -12.62
N PHE A 766 7.65 -22.40 -12.91
CA PHE A 766 8.00 -23.65 -12.28
C PHE A 766 8.18 -23.55 -10.75
N TYR A 767 8.80 -22.48 -10.26
CA TYR A 767 9.01 -22.27 -8.83
C TYR A 767 7.83 -21.56 -8.17
N ASP A 768 7.18 -20.64 -8.89
CA ASP A 768 6.06 -19.84 -8.37
C ASP A 768 4.84 -20.70 -8.03
N LYS A 769 4.55 -21.73 -8.85
CA LYS A 769 3.44 -22.66 -8.59
C LYS A 769 3.58 -23.37 -7.25
N PHE A 770 4.81 -23.78 -6.90
CA PHE A 770 5.11 -24.47 -5.66
C PHE A 770 4.90 -23.56 -4.43
N ASN A 771 5.26 -22.29 -4.52
CA ASN A 771 4.99 -21.30 -3.46
C ASN A 771 3.48 -21.06 -3.27
N ALA A 772 2.74 -20.86 -4.36
CA ALA A 772 1.29 -20.67 -4.31
C ALA A 772 0.57 -21.90 -3.71
N ARG A 773 0.96 -23.12 -4.14
CA ARG A 773 0.40 -24.38 -3.63
C ARG A 773 0.76 -24.65 -2.18
N ARG A 774 1.96 -24.27 -1.73
CA ARG A 774 2.33 -24.28 -0.30
C ARG A 774 1.34 -23.45 0.50
N ASN A 775 1.12 -22.20 0.10
CA ASN A 775 0.23 -21.27 0.79
C ASN A 775 -1.21 -21.84 0.87
N ILE A 776 -1.72 -22.39 -0.24
CA ILE A 776 -3.01 -23.09 -0.29
C ILE A 776 -3.06 -24.24 0.73
N ALA A 777 -2.05 -25.12 0.77
CA ALA A 777 -2.03 -26.25 1.70
C ALA A 777 -2.07 -25.83 3.18
N TYR A 778 -1.40 -24.72 3.54
CA TYR A 778 -1.47 -24.15 4.89
C TYR A 778 -2.86 -23.57 5.20
N ILE A 779 -3.51 -22.88 4.26
CA ILE A 779 -4.87 -22.35 4.43
C ILE A 779 -5.87 -23.51 4.59
N LEU A 780 -5.80 -24.53 3.73
CA LEU A 780 -6.64 -25.73 3.79
C LEU A 780 -6.49 -26.45 5.14
N LYS A 781 -5.27 -26.54 5.67
CA LYS A 781 -5.00 -27.09 7.00
C LYS A 781 -5.60 -26.25 8.13
N ALA A 782 -5.55 -24.92 8.04
CA ALA A 782 -6.10 -24.02 9.05
C ALA A 782 -7.64 -24.03 9.14
N ILE A 783 -8.33 -24.49 8.08
CA ILE A 783 -9.79 -24.61 8.03
C ILE A 783 -10.31 -26.06 8.16
N TRP A 784 -9.41 -27.06 8.15
CA TRP A 784 -9.77 -28.46 7.94
C TRP A 784 -10.72 -29.03 9.00
N ASP A 785 -10.55 -28.65 10.27
CA ASP A 785 -11.34 -29.19 11.39
C ASP A 785 -12.83 -28.81 11.30
N ASN A 786 -13.18 -27.79 10.52
CA ASN A 786 -14.56 -27.34 10.33
C ASN A 786 -15.33 -28.24 9.35
N PRO A 787 -16.44 -28.89 9.77
CA PRO A 787 -17.19 -29.80 8.93
C PRO A 787 -17.80 -29.11 7.69
N THR A 788 -18.13 -27.82 7.76
CA THR A 788 -18.72 -27.07 6.64
C THR A 788 -17.76 -26.96 5.45
N HIS A 789 -16.46 -26.77 5.73
CA HIS A 789 -15.43 -26.72 4.68
C HIS A 789 -15.20 -28.09 4.04
N ARG A 790 -15.37 -29.18 4.80
CA ARG A 790 -15.35 -30.55 4.26
C ARG A 790 -16.60 -30.86 3.45
N GLU A 791 -17.78 -30.36 3.84
CA GLU A 791 -18.99 -30.43 3.01
C GLU A 791 -18.85 -29.65 1.68
N ALA A 792 -18.18 -28.50 1.69
CA ALA A 792 -17.83 -27.77 0.47
C ALA A 792 -16.88 -28.59 -0.44
N LEU A 793 -15.89 -29.27 0.13
CA LEU A 793 -15.03 -30.22 -0.61
C LEU A 793 -15.83 -31.37 -1.22
N ASN A 794 -16.71 -32.02 -0.43
CA ASN A 794 -17.59 -33.10 -0.89
C ASN A 794 -18.57 -32.64 -1.98
N THR A 795 -18.94 -31.36 -2.00
CA THR A 795 -19.77 -30.78 -3.06
C THR A 795 -18.96 -30.56 -4.33
N GLU A 796 -17.75 -30.03 -4.22
CA GLU A 796 -16.83 -29.83 -5.36
C GLU A 796 -16.39 -31.17 -5.99
N ALA A 797 -16.22 -32.22 -5.17
CA ALA A 797 -15.89 -33.58 -5.62
C ALA A 797 -16.95 -34.23 -6.52
N ARG A 798 -18.18 -33.68 -6.58
CA ARG A 798 -19.21 -34.11 -7.54
C ARG A 798 -18.92 -33.62 -8.96
N ASN A 799 -18.12 -32.55 -9.11
CA ASN A 799 -17.58 -32.13 -10.40
C ASN A 799 -16.31 -32.93 -10.68
N VAL A 800 -16.51 -34.18 -11.12
CA VAL A 800 -15.46 -35.18 -11.25
C VAL A 800 -14.30 -34.67 -12.10
N ASP A 801 -14.54 -34.09 -13.28
CA ASP A 801 -13.48 -33.66 -14.20
C ASP A 801 -12.55 -32.59 -13.59
N LYS A 802 -13.13 -31.58 -12.91
CA LYS A 802 -12.34 -30.54 -12.22
C LYS A 802 -11.56 -31.13 -11.03
N PHE A 803 -12.19 -32.00 -10.25
CA PHE A 803 -11.56 -32.60 -9.07
C PHE A 803 -10.45 -33.58 -9.43
N VAL A 804 -10.64 -34.37 -10.50
CA VAL A 804 -9.63 -35.24 -11.12
C VAL A 804 -8.43 -34.42 -11.60
N LYS A 805 -8.66 -33.26 -12.23
CA LYS A 805 -7.56 -32.35 -12.61
C LYS A 805 -6.79 -31.81 -11.40
N PHE A 806 -7.48 -31.46 -10.32
CA PHE A 806 -6.83 -31.05 -9.06
C PHE A 806 -5.96 -32.19 -8.49
N ILE A 807 -6.49 -33.42 -8.39
CA ILE A 807 -5.72 -34.58 -7.92
C ILE A 807 -4.51 -34.86 -8.81
N ASN A 808 -4.68 -34.86 -10.13
CA ASN A 808 -3.58 -35.11 -11.08
C ASN A 808 -2.38 -34.19 -10.84
N LEU A 809 -2.64 -32.89 -10.62
CA LEU A 809 -1.60 -31.90 -10.34
C LEU A 809 -0.97 -32.12 -8.96
N MET A 810 -1.75 -32.48 -7.95
CA MET A 810 -1.24 -32.85 -6.63
C MET A 810 -0.34 -34.10 -6.68
N ILE A 811 -0.71 -35.14 -7.46
CA ILE A 811 0.12 -36.34 -7.67
C ILE A 811 1.42 -35.98 -8.41
N ASN A 812 1.36 -35.15 -9.45
CA ASN A 812 2.55 -34.67 -10.16
C ASN A 812 3.53 -33.95 -9.22
N ASP A 813 3.00 -33.07 -8.35
CA ASP A 813 3.81 -32.34 -7.38
C ASP A 813 4.42 -33.28 -6.32
N VAL A 814 3.67 -34.26 -5.79
CA VAL A 814 4.26 -35.26 -4.87
C VAL A 814 5.36 -36.05 -5.56
N THR A 815 5.11 -36.59 -6.76
CA THR A 815 6.12 -37.36 -7.52
C THR A 815 7.40 -36.55 -7.71
N TYR A 816 7.32 -35.31 -8.19
CA TYR A 816 8.49 -34.48 -8.43
C TYR A 816 9.21 -34.09 -7.14
N LEU A 817 8.49 -33.51 -6.18
CA LEU A 817 9.08 -32.97 -4.95
C LEU A 817 9.69 -34.07 -4.08
N MET A 818 9.12 -35.26 -4.07
CA MET A 818 9.68 -36.40 -3.36
C MET A 818 10.93 -36.94 -4.04
N ASP A 819 10.94 -37.08 -5.37
CA ASP A 819 12.11 -37.58 -6.09
C ASP A 819 13.34 -36.66 -5.90
N GLU A 820 13.15 -35.35 -6.08
CA GLU A 820 14.21 -34.35 -5.83
C GLU A 820 14.65 -34.34 -4.36
N SER A 821 13.71 -34.32 -3.41
CA SER A 821 14.03 -34.34 -1.97
C SER A 821 14.89 -35.53 -1.58
N LEU A 822 14.56 -36.71 -2.09
CA LEU A 822 15.25 -37.96 -1.78
C LEU A 822 16.60 -38.04 -2.52
N SER A 823 16.66 -37.58 -3.77
CA SER A 823 17.89 -37.45 -4.56
C SER A 823 18.90 -36.51 -3.89
N GLU A 824 18.49 -35.31 -3.49
CA GLU A 824 19.34 -34.35 -2.80
C GLU A 824 19.84 -34.90 -1.45
N LEU A 825 18.98 -35.57 -0.67
CA LEU A 825 19.38 -36.22 0.59
C LEU A 825 20.41 -37.33 0.38
N THR A 826 20.24 -38.19 -0.63
CA THR A 826 21.24 -39.21 -1.00
C THR A 826 22.56 -38.56 -1.42
N GLN A 827 22.54 -37.46 -2.19
CA GLN A 827 23.76 -36.74 -2.56
C GLN A 827 24.45 -36.10 -1.35
N ILE A 828 23.70 -35.48 -0.44
CA ILE A 828 24.21 -34.94 0.84
C ILE A 828 24.87 -36.05 1.65
N TYR A 829 24.22 -37.21 1.79
CA TYR A 829 24.76 -38.36 2.52
C TYR A 829 26.07 -38.87 1.91
N ASN A 830 26.13 -39.01 0.57
CA ASN A 830 27.32 -39.47 -0.13
C ASN A 830 28.50 -38.51 0.11
N ILE A 831 28.30 -37.18 -0.01
CA ILE A 831 29.35 -36.20 0.30
C ILE A 831 29.74 -36.26 1.78
N GLN A 832 28.78 -36.35 2.71
CA GLN A 832 29.05 -36.44 4.14
C GLN A 832 29.81 -37.71 4.54
N THR A 833 29.65 -38.81 3.78
CA THR A 833 30.36 -40.07 3.96
C THR A 833 31.77 -40.01 3.37
N GLU A 834 31.94 -39.43 2.18
CA GLU A 834 33.27 -39.11 1.60
C GLU A 834 34.11 -38.26 2.57
N MET A 835 33.49 -37.24 3.19
CA MET A 835 34.14 -36.38 4.17
C MET A 835 34.40 -37.06 5.53
N GLN A 836 33.78 -38.21 5.83
CA GLN A 836 34.07 -38.98 7.05
C GLN A 836 35.35 -39.81 6.93
N ASP A 837 35.65 -40.32 5.73
CA ASP A 837 36.93 -40.99 5.44
C ASP A 837 38.06 -39.94 5.35
N THR A 838 38.60 -39.58 6.51
CA THR A 838 39.58 -38.50 6.65
C THR A 838 40.90 -38.82 5.94
N GLU A 839 41.25 -40.10 5.73
CA GLU A 839 42.46 -40.48 4.99
C GLU A 839 42.26 -40.32 3.49
N SER A 840 41.18 -40.88 2.93
CA SER A 840 40.82 -40.74 1.52
C SER A 840 40.56 -39.28 1.15
N TRP A 841 39.81 -38.55 1.98
CA TRP A 841 39.50 -37.13 1.77
C TRP A 841 40.76 -36.27 1.72
N ASN A 842 41.71 -36.45 2.64
CA ASN A 842 42.95 -35.66 2.63
C ASN A 842 43.90 -36.02 1.48
N ALA A 843 43.81 -37.23 0.92
CA ALA A 843 44.54 -37.61 -0.29
C ALA A 843 43.98 -36.93 -1.57
N GLN A 844 42.74 -36.43 -1.54
CA GLN A 844 42.16 -35.68 -2.65
C GLN A 844 42.71 -34.25 -2.76
N SER A 845 42.74 -33.73 -3.98
CA SER A 845 43.21 -32.37 -4.26
C SER A 845 42.38 -31.31 -3.51
N VAL A 846 43.04 -30.23 -3.11
CA VAL A 846 42.40 -29.09 -2.41
C VAL A 846 41.27 -28.48 -3.25
N GLN A 847 41.41 -28.47 -4.58
CA GLN A 847 40.39 -27.96 -5.50
C GLN A 847 39.13 -28.84 -5.49
N HIS A 848 39.29 -30.16 -5.61
CA HIS A 848 38.16 -31.09 -5.60
C HIS A 848 37.40 -31.06 -4.26
N ARG A 849 38.13 -31.00 -3.13
CA ARG A 849 37.51 -30.85 -1.81
C ARG A 849 36.66 -29.58 -1.69
N ARG A 850 37.17 -28.44 -2.18
CA ARG A 850 36.41 -27.17 -2.23
C ARG A 850 35.16 -27.28 -3.10
N GLU A 851 35.24 -27.95 -4.24
CA GLU A 851 34.08 -28.17 -5.13
C GLU A 851 33.02 -29.05 -4.46
N ARG A 852 33.41 -30.14 -3.80
CA ARG A 852 32.50 -31.02 -3.04
C ARG A 852 31.90 -30.31 -1.82
N GLU A 853 32.68 -29.54 -1.06
CA GLU A 853 32.18 -28.71 0.06
C GLU A 853 31.21 -27.61 -0.40
N SER A 854 31.48 -26.98 -1.55
CA SER A 854 30.57 -26.00 -2.17
C SER A 854 29.26 -26.67 -2.60
N THR A 855 29.35 -27.84 -3.24
CA THR A 855 28.20 -28.65 -3.66
C THR A 855 27.34 -29.05 -2.47
N LEU A 856 27.95 -29.49 -1.36
CA LEU A 856 27.24 -29.79 -0.11
C LEU A 856 26.48 -28.55 0.39
N ARG A 857 27.15 -27.39 0.52
CA ARG A 857 26.51 -26.14 0.94
C ARG A 857 25.37 -25.69 0.02
N GLN A 858 25.36 -26.10 -1.25
CA GLN A 858 24.25 -25.83 -2.16
C GLN A 858 23.08 -26.79 -1.91
N LEU A 859 23.33 -28.10 -1.93
CA LEU A 859 22.31 -29.13 -1.67
C LEU A 859 21.62 -28.94 -0.31
N GLU A 860 22.40 -28.65 0.74
CA GLU A 860 21.87 -28.40 2.09
C GLU A 860 20.91 -27.20 2.16
N ARG A 861 21.03 -26.22 1.25
CA ARG A 861 20.12 -25.07 1.15
C ARG A 861 18.84 -25.41 0.38
N HIS A 862 18.92 -26.24 -0.66
CA HIS A 862 17.78 -26.61 -1.49
C HIS A 862 16.87 -27.64 -0.79
N ALA A 863 17.45 -28.69 -0.20
CA ALA A 863 16.72 -29.84 0.33
C ALA A 863 15.61 -29.46 1.33
N SER A 864 15.86 -28.51 2.23
CA SER A 864 14.89 -28.07 3.24
C SER A 864 13.59 -27.50 2.64
N GLY A 865 13.68 -26.88 1.45
CA GLY A 865 12.55 -26.34 0.71
C GLY A 865 11.67 -27.45 0.12
N TYR A 866 12.25 -28.31 -0.71
CA TYR A 866 11.53 -29.43 -1.34
C TYR A 866 10.95 -30.41 -0.31
N ILE A 867 11.70 -30.74 0.74
CA ILE A 867 11.25 -31.65 1.81
C ILE A 867 10.04 -31.08 2.55
N THR A 868 10.05 -29.78 2.86
CA THR A 868 8.92 -29.12 3.53
C THR A 868 7.67 -29.18 2.64
N LEU A 869 7.84 -28.95 1.33
CA LEU A 869 6.72 -28.88 0.39
C LEU A 869 6.15 -30.26 0.04
N GLY A 870 7.01 -31.24 -0.29
CA GLY A 870 6.62 -32.62 -0.57
C GLY A 870 5.85 -33.22 0.60
N ARG A 871 6.35 -33.04 1.83
CA ARG A 871 5.64 -33.38 3.07
C ARG A 871 4.25 -32.73 3.14
N SER A 872 4.14 -31.42 2.90
CA SER A 872 2.83 -30.73 2.99
C SER A 872 1.82 -31.21 1.96
N THR A 873 2.30 -31.65 0.78
CA THR A 873 1.46 -32.18 -0.31
C THR A 873 1.02 -33.62 -0.01
N VAL A 874 1.90 -34.46 0.55
CA VAL A 874 1.53 -35.79 1.06
C VAL A 874 0.54 -35.70 2.24
N GLU A 875 0.72 -34.72 3.14
CA GLU A 875 -0.23 -34.47 4.22
C GLU A 875 -1.62 -34.09 3.68
N LEU A 876 -1.69 -33.28 2.61
CA LEU A 876 -2.94 -32.94 1.93
C LEU A 876 -3.60 -34.17 1.26
N LEU A 877 -2.82 -34.98 0.54
CA LEU A 877 -3.28 -36.22 -0.10
C LEU A 877 -3.87 -37.22 0.92
N LYS A 878 -3.17 -37.44 2.05
CA LYS A 878 -3.68 -38.24 3.19
C LYS A 878 -5.04 -37.76 3.67
N VAL A 879 -5.19 -36.44 3.78
CA VAL A 879 -6.38 -35.82 4.34
C VAL A 879 -7.55 -35.87 3.34
N PHE A 880 -7.31 -35.67 2.05
CA PHE A 880 -8.34 -35.74 1.00
C PHE A 880 -8.82 -37.18 0.74
N THR A 881 -7.92 -38.16 0.75
CA THR A 881 -8.28 -39.59 0.58
C THR A 881 -9.08 -40.17 1.75
N ALA A 882 -9.02 -39.55 2.93
CA ALA A 882 -9.86 -39.91 4.07
C ALA A 882 -11.30 -39.40 3.92
N GLU A 883 -11.51 -38.26 3.26
CA GLU A 883 -12.82 -37.61 3.11
C GLU A 883 -13.53 -38.05 1.81
N THR A 884 -12.83 -38.10 0.68
CA THR A 884 -13.38 -38.45 -0.65
C THR A 884 -12.55 -39.52 -1.34
N LYS A 885 -13.15 -40.66 -1.71
CA LYS A 885 -12.44 -41.77 -2.38
C LYS A 885 -12.68 -41.85 -3.89
N ALA A 886 -13.93 -41.74 -4.34
CA ALA A 886 -14.32 -42.03 -5.73
C ALA A 886 -13.49 -41.28 -6.81
N PRO A 887 -13.13 -39.99 -6.67
CA PRO A 887 -12.32 -39.31 -7.69
C PRO A 887 -10.88 -39.84 -7.80
N PHE A 888 -10.33 -40.49 -6.76
CA PHE A 888 -9.03 -41.15 -6.81
C PHE A 888 -9.08 -42.51 -7.52
N MET A 889 -10.26 -43.11 -7.65
CA MET A 889 -10.47 -44.42 -8.31
C MET A 889 -10.70 -44.31 -9.83
N MET A 890 -10.69 -43.08 -10.38
CA MET A 890 -10.81 -42.86 -11.81
C MET A 890 -9.63 -43.50 -12.56
N PRO A 891 -9.82 -44.18 -13.71
CA PRO A 891 -8.75 -44.88 -14.42
C PRO A 891 -7.55 -43.99 -14.74
N GLU A 892 -7.79 -42.76 -15.19
CA GLU A 892 -6.76 -41.75 -15.45
C GLU A 892 -5.93 -41.29 -14.21
N ILE A 893 -6.31 -41.70 -12.99
CA ILE A 893 -5.68 -41.33 -11.71
C ILE A 893 -5.14 -42.53 -10.93
N VAL A 894 -5.90 -43.62 -10.82
CA VAL A 894 -5.67 -44.68 -9.81
C VAL A 894 -4.32 -45.39 -9.99
N ASP A 895 -3.95 -45.73 -11.23
CA ASP A 895 -2.66 -46.37 -11.56
C ASP A 895 -1.46 -45.45 -11.25
N ARG A 896 -1.63 -44.15 -11.50
CA ARG A 896 -0.59 -43.13 -11.24
C ARG A 896 -0.44 -42.83 -9.76
N LEU A 897 -1.54 -42.91 -8.99
CA LEU A 897 -1.53 -42.80 -7.55
C LEU A 897 -0.82 -44.00 -6.91
N ALA A 898 -1.15 -45.23 -7.35
CA ALA A 898 -0.51 -46.45 -6.89
C ALA A 898 1.01 -46.41 -7.13
N ALA A 899 1.46 -46.27 -8.38
CA ALA A 899 2.87 -46.23 -8.73
C ALA A 899 3.66 -45.12 -8.01
N MET A 900 3.04 -43.96 -7.75
CA MET A 900 3.66 -42.89 -6.96
C MET A 900 3.82 -43.27 -5.48
N LEU A 901 2.82 -43.89 -4.87
CA LEU A 901 2.86 -44.32 -3.47
C LEU A 901 3.84 -45.48 -3.27
N ASP A 902 3.88 -46.45 -4.19
CA ASP A 902 4.80 -47.59 -4.17
C ASP A 902 6.26 -47.14 -4.37
N TYR A 903 6.53 -46.22 -5.29
CA TYR A 903 7.86 -45.61 -5.45
C TYR A 903 8.35 -44.93 -4.16
N ASN A 904 7.48 -44.13 -3.53
CA ASN A 904 7.79 -43.45 -2.28
C ASN A 904 8.00 -44.44 -1.11
N LEU A 905 7.21 -45.52 -1.06
CA LEU A 905 7.38 -46.58 -0.08
C LEU A 905 8.72 -47.29 -0.27
N GLU A 906 9.08 -47.68 -1.50
CA GLU A 906 10.37 -48.29 -1.84
C GLU A 906 11.55 -47.42 -1.41
N ALA A 907 11.51 -46.11 -1.64
CA ALA A 907 12.58 -45.21 -1.22
C ALA A 907 12.72 -45.13 0.32
N LEU A 908 11.60 -45.11 1.05
CA LEU A 908 11.59 -44.97 2.51
C LEU A 908 11.85 -46.27 3.28
N VAL A 909 11.50 -47.44 2.73
CA VAL A 909 11.64 -48.73 3.43
C VAL A 909 12.51 -49.76 2.71
N GLY A 910 12.96 -49.49 1.48
CA GLY A 910 13.82 -50.38 0.69
C GLY A 910 15.31 -50.31 1.07
N PRO A 911 16.24 -50.66 0.15
CA PRO A 911 17.68 -50.57 0.39
C PRO A 911 18.18 -49.12 0.46
N LYS A 912 17.64 -48.25 -0.42
CA LYS A 912 17.97 -46.81 -0.52
C LYS A 912 17.73 -46.03 0.77
N CYS A 913 16.87 -46.51 1.67
CA CYS A 913 16.60 -45.82 2.95
C CYS A 913 17.84 -45.67 3.85
N ASN A 914 18.93 -46.39 3.56
CA ASN A 914 20.21 -46.22 4.25
C ASN A 914 20.97 -44.97 3.78
N GLU A 915 20.84 -44.61 2.50
CA GLU A 915 21.45 -43.41 1.89
C GLU A 915 20.73 -42.12 2.31
N LEU A 916 19.54 -42.22 2.91
CA LEU A 916 18.80 -41.07 3.46
C LEU A 916 19.23 -40.70 4.89
N LYS A 917 20.28 -41.33 5.43
CA LYS A 917 20.77 -41.13 6.82
C LYS A 917 21.75 -39.96 6.95
N VAL A 918 21.33 -38.79 6.50
CA VAL A 918 22.10 -37.54 6.64
C VAL A 918 22.37 -37.18 8.11
N LYS A 919 23.50 -36.51 8.37
CA LYS A 919 23.78 -35.87 9.67
C LYS A 919 22.79 -34.74 9.92
N ASP A 920 22.36 -34.58 11.17
CA ASP A 920 21.45 -33.55 11.64
C ASP A 920 20.17 -33.40 10.77
N PRO A 921 19.33 -34.46 10.65
CA PRO A 921 18.16 -34.46 9.76
C PRO A 921 17.14 -33.35 10.07
N GLU A 922 17.16 -32.80 11.28
CA GLU A 922 16.36 -31.63 11.67
C GLU A 922 16.71 -30.37 10.88
N LYS A 923 17.97 -30.20 10.45
CA LYS A 923 18.44 -29.09 9.59
C LYS A 923 17.65 -29.02 8.27
N TYR A 924 17.36 -30.17 7.68
CA TYR A 924 16.59 -30.29 6.43
C TYR A 924 15.10 -30.47 6.67
N ARG A 925 14.64 -30.37 7.93
CA ARG A 925 13.25 -30.65 8.37
C ARG A 925 12.76 -32.05 7.97
N PHE A 926 13.68 -32.98 7.70
CA PHE A 926 13.37 -34.30 7.20
C PHE A 926 12.89 -35.22 8.32
N LYS A 927 11.62 -35.60 8.26
CA LYS A 927 10.98 -36.48 9.24
C LYS A 927 10.46 -37.75 8.59
N PRO A 928 11.34 -38.71 8.21
CA PRO A 928 10.97 -39.90 7.44
C PRO A 928 9.93 -40.77 8.15
N LYS A 929 9.87 -40.74 9.49
CA LYS A 929 8.86 -41.47 10.28
C LYS A 929 7.45 -40.89 10.15
N GLU A 930 7.32 -39.56 10.15
CA GLU A 930 6.03 -38.88 9.98
C GLU A 930 5.55 -39.09 8.53
N LEU A 931 6.44 -38.84 7.57
CA LEU A 931 6.18 -39.06 6.14
C LEU A 931 5.77 -40.51 5.81
N LEU A 932 6.47 -41.52 6.36
CA LEU A 932 6.08 -42.93 6.20
C LEU A 932 4.71 -43.22 6.83
N SER A 933 4.40 -42.65 7.99
CA SER A 933 3.06 -42.82 8.60
C SER A 933 1.96 -42.16 7.75
N ASP A 934 2.26 -41.04 7.09
CA ASP A 934 1.32 -40.35 6.21
C ASP A 934 1.07 -41.16 4.91
N ILE A 935 2.13 -41.69 4.26
CA ILE A 935 2.01 -42.57 3.08
C ILE A 935 1.23 -43.84 3.43
N LEU A 936 1.57 -44.51 4.55
CA LEU A 936 0.82 -45.67 5.02
C LEU A 936 -0.65 -45.33 5.34
N GLN A 937 -0.95 -44.09 5.74
CA GLN A 937 -2.34 -43.67 5.91
C GLN A 937 -3.08 -43.59 4.57
N VAL A 938 -2.45 -43.10 3.50
CA VAL A 938 -3.07 -43.06 2.16
C VAL A 938 -3.45 -44.48 1.71
N PHE A 939 -2.53 -45.45 1.83
CA PHE A 939 -2.84 -46.86 1.55
C PHE A 939 -4.01 -47.38 2.39
N LEU A 940 -4.03 -47.10 3.71
CA LEU A 940 -5.12 -47.53 4.59
C LEU A 940 -6.47 -46.89 4.23
N ASN A 941 -6.48 -45.61 3.88
CA ASN A 941 -7.67 -44.87 3.46
C ASN A 941 -8.33 -45.49 2.21
N LEU A 942 -7.52 -46.01 1.28
CA LEU A 942 -7.98 -46.56 0.00
C LEU A 942 -8.04 -48.10 -0.04
N SER A 943 -7.60 -48.79 1.02
CA SER A 943 -7.50 -50.26 1.11
C SER A 943 -8.81 -51.06 0.99
N ASP A 944 -9.94 -50.37 0.99
CA ASP A 944 -11.29 -50.92 0.80
C ASP A 944 -11.83 -50.75 -0.63
N GLN A 945 -11.11 -50.06 -1.52
CA GLN A 945 -11.47 -49.90 -2.94
C GLN A 945 -10.80 -50.98 -3.79
N GLU A 946 -11.55 -51.66 -4.64
CA GLU A 946 -11.06 -52.78 -5.45
C GLU A 946 -10.18 -52.29 -6.61
N GLU A 947 -10.54 -51.15 -7.20
CA GLU A 947 -9.79 -50.46 -8.25
C GLU A 947 -8.36 -50.10 -7.80
N PHE A 948 -8.21 -49.66 -6.55
CA PHE A 948 -6.88 -49.35 -5.99
C PHE A 948 -6.05 -50.60 -5.67
N VAL A 949 -6.69 -51.69 -5.24
CA VAL A 949 -6.00 -52.99 -5.06
C VAL A 949 -5.45 -53.49 -6.39
N LEU A 950 -6.25 -53.41 -7.47
CA LEU A 950 -5.83 -53.78 -8.82
C LEU A 950 -4.70 -52.89 -9.35
N ALA A 951 -4.77 -51.57 -9.13
CA ALA A 951 -3.75 -50.62 -9.54
C ALA A 951 -2.38 -50.86 -8.86
N VAL A 952 -2.38 -51.13 -7.55
CA VAL A 952 -1.15 -51.47 -6.79
C VAL A 952 -0.62 -52.85 -7.21
N ALA A 953 -1.49 -53.81 -7.49
CA ALA A 953 -1.09 -55.12 -8.02
C ALA A 953 -0.47 -55.03 -9.42
N GLY A 954 -0.90 -54.06 -10.24
CA GLY A 954 -0.39 -53.81 -11.58
C GLY A 954 0.95 -53.04 -11.65
N ASP A 955 1.44 -52.45 -10.55
CA ASP A 955 2.75 -51.76 -10.57
C ASP A 955 3.92 -52.74 -10.52
N GLY A 956 4.25 -53.35 -11.66
CA GLY A 956 5.43 -54.20 -11.81
C GLY A 956 6.79 -53.51 -11.57
N ARG A 957 6.83 -52.19 -11.32
CA ARG A 957 8.07 -51.42 -11.14
C ARG A 957 8.52 -51.32 -9.68
N SER A 958 7.65 -50.88 -8.77
CA SER A 958 8.00 -50.58 -7.38
C SER A 958 7.22 -51.39 -6.34
N TYR A 959 6.03 -51.92 -6.65
CA TYR A 959 5.31 -52.82 -5.75
C TYR A 959 6.11 -54.11 -5.45
N LYS A 960 6.36 -54.39 -4.17
CA LYS A 960 7.00 -55.62 -3.66
C LYS A 960 6.42 -55.98 -2.30
N GLN A 961 5.91 -57.20 -2.13
CA GLN A 961 5.32 -57.68 -0.87
C GLN A 961 6.24 -57.46 0.36
N GLU A 962 7.55 -57.71 0.19
CA GLU A 962 8.57 -57.55 1.22
C GLU A 962 8.67 -56.11 1.76
N LEU A 963 8.46 -55.10 0.91
CA LEU A 963 8.51 -53.69 1.31
C LEU A 963 7.38 -53.37 2.27
N PHE A 964 6.16 -53.84 1.98
CA PHE A 964 5.01 -53.64 2.87
C PHE A 964 5.15 -54.39 4.20
N GLN A 965 5.66 -55.64 4.18
CA GLN A 965 5.97 -56.38 5.41
C GLN A 965 7.02 -55.65 6.27
N ARG A 966 8.07 -55.11 5.64
CA ARG A 966 9.10 -54.30 6.31
C ARG A 966 8.54 -52.98 6.82
N ALA A 967 7.65 -52.33 6.08
CA ALA A 967 6.93 -51.12 6.51
C ALA A 967 6.04 -51.38 7.73
N ALA A 968 5.27 -52.47 7.74
CA ALA A 968 4.46 -52.92 8.87
C ALA A 968 5.32 -53.20 10.13
N GLY A 969 6.48 -53.83 9.95
CA GLY A 969 7.47 -54.05 11.01
C GLY A 969 8.06 -52.75 11.58
N ILE A 970 8.36 -51.77 10.71
CA ILE A 970 8.82 -50.43 11.12
C ILE A 970 7.71 -49.67 11.85
N ALA A 971 6.49 -49.69 11.32
CA ALA A 971 5.33 -49.01 11.90
C ALA A 971 5.02 -49.54 13.31
N THR A 972 5.06 -50.86 13.50
CA THR A 972 4.91 -51.50 14.81
C THR A 972 6.05 -51.13 15.75
N LYS A 973 7.32 -51.32 15.34
CA LYS A 973 8.51 -51.10 16.18
C LYS A 973 8.71 -49.63 16.58
N ARG A 974 8.17 -48.68 15.81
CA ARG A 974 8.27 -47.25 16.05
C ARG A 974 6.96 -46.60 16.50
N ALA A 975 5.90 -47.39 16.73
CA ALA A 975 4.56 -46.94 17.11
C ALA A 975 4.00 -45.84 16.17
N LEU A 976 4.16 -46.02 14.85
CA LEU A 976 3.66 -45.09 13.83
C LEU A 976 2.19 -45.30 13.50
N LYS A 977 1.67 -46.51 13.76
CA LYS A 977 0.30 -46.97 13.55
C LYS A 977 -0.10 -47.88 14.70
N SER A 978 -1.40 -47.98 14.98
CA SER A 978 -1.97 -48.91 15.95
C SER A 978 -1.96 -50.35 15.44
N GLY A 979 -2.08 -51.32 16.37
CA GLY A 979 -2.16 -52.74 16.02
C GLY A 979 -3.23 -53.08 14.96
N PRO A 980 -4.48 -52.58 15.08
CA PRO A 980 -5.51 -52.77 14.07
C PRO A 980 -5.17 -52.19 12.70
N GLU A 981 -4.58 -50.99 12.63
CA GLU A 981 -4.14 -50.39 11.35
C GLU A 981 -3.03 -51.22 10.68
N VAL A 982 -2.09 -51.77 11.47
CA VAL A 982 -1.06 -52.66 10.93
C VAL A 982 -1.66 -53.98 10.41
N GLN A 983 -2.68 -54.53 11.10
CA GLN A 983 -3.41 -55.70 10.61
C GLN A 983 -4.19 -55.42 9.33
N GLN A 984 -4.83 -54.25 9.22
CA GLN A 984 -5.50 -53.79 8.01
C GLN A 984 -4.52 -53.64 6.84
N LEU A 985 -3.34 -53.08 7.07
CA LEU A 985 -2.28 -52.98 6.05
C LEU A 985 -1.83 -54.36 5.56
N LEU A 986 -1.65 -55.34 6.47
CA LEU A 986 -1.28 -56.71 6.08
C LEU A 986 -2.41 -57.42 5.33
N ALA A 987 -3.67 -57.20 5.71
CA ALA A 987 -4.82 -57.73 4.98
C ALA A 987 -4.98 -57.11 3.59
N PHE A 988 -4.66 -55.82 3.42
CA PHE A 988 -4.56 -55.17 2.11
C PHE A 988 -3.50 -55.83 1.23
N VAL A 989 -2.30 -56.08 1.75
CA VAL A 989 -1.22 -56.77 1.01
C VAL A 989 -1.63 -58.17 0.54
N VAL A 990 -2.41 -58.91 1.34
CA VAL A 990 -2.93 -60.22 0.91
C VAL A 990 -3.85 -60.07 -0.31
N LYS A 991 -4.78 -59.11 -0.30
CA LYS A 991 -5.64 -58.82 -1.46
C LYS A 991 -4.85 -58.40 -2.70
N VAL A 992 -3.78 -57.61 -2.52
CA VAL A 992 -2.91 -57.17 -3.62
C VAL A 992 -2.15 -58.35 -4.22
N GLU A 993 -1.65 -59.30 -3.43
CA GLU A 993 -1.05 -60.53 -3.98
C GLU A 993 -2.08 -61.43 -4.68
N GLU A 994 -3.29 -61.57 -4.15
CA GLU A 994 -4.39 -62.31 -4.80
C GLU A 994 -4.75 -61.67 -6.15
N ALA A 995 -4.83 -60.33 -6.20
CA ALA A 995 -5.02 -59.58 -7.43
C ALA A 995 -3.83 -59.72 -8.40
N ARG A 996 -2.58 -59.65 -7.93
CA ARG A 996 -1.39 -59.80 -8.80
C ARG A 996 -1.31 -61.19 -9.41
N LEU A 997 -1.55 -62.24 -8.63
CA LEU A 997 -1.60 -63.62 -9.16
C LEU A 997 -2.71 -63.81 -10.19
N THR A 998 -3.83 -63.09 -10.04
CA THR A 998 -4.91 -63.08 -11.03
C THR A 998 -4.49 -62.34 -12.31
N LEU A 999 -3.85 -61.17 -12.18
CA LEU A 999 -3.32 -60.39 -13.32
C LEU A 999 -2.20 -61.13 -14.07
N GLU A 1000 -1.25 -61.75 -13.37
CA GLU A 1000 -0.19 -62.58 -13.96
C GLU A 1000 -0.77 -63.76 -14.76
N ALA A 1001 -1.87 -64.35 -14.30
CA ALA A 1001 -2.58 -65.40 -15.04
C ALA A 1001 -3.36 -64.88 -16.27
N GLU A 1002 -3.77 -63.60 -16.28
CA GLU A 1002 -4.37 -62.93 -17.42
C GLU A 1002 -3.34 -62.44 -18.45
N ASP A 1003 -2.22 -61.85 -18.04
CA ASP A 1003 -1.19 -61.25 -18.93
C ASP A 1003 -0.42 -62.28 -19.78
N ASP A 1004 -0.51 -63.56 -19.42
CA ASP A 1004 0.06 -64.68 -20.17
C ASP A 1004 -0.79 -65.00 -21.44
N LEU A 1005 -1.01 -63.97 -22.27
CA LEU A 1005 -1.92 -63.92 -23.42
C LEU A 1005 -1.22 -64.03 -24.79
N GLY A 1006 0.11 -63.92 -24.83
CA GLY A 1006 0.94 -63.98 -26.05
C GLY A 1006 0.87 -62.71 -26.92
N GLU A 1007 1.55 -62.72 -28.09
CA GLU A 1007 1.63 -61.54 -28.97
C GLU A 1007 0.24 -60.98 -29.35
N ILE A 1008 0.06 -59.69 -29.08
CA ILE A 1008 -1.12 -58.88 -29.40
C ILE A 1008 -0.81 -58.06 -30.67
N PRO A 1009 -1.72 -57.96 -31.65
CA PRO A 1009 -1.54 -57.11 -32.82
C PRO A 1009 -1.31 -55.63 -32.45
N ASP A 1010 -0.29 -55.00 -33.06
CA ASP A 1010 0.06 -53.58 -32.85
C ASP A 1010 -1.14 -52.61 -33.01
N GLU A 1011 -2.13 -52.94 -33.85
CA GLU A 1011 -3.33 -52.12 -34.07
C GLU A 1011 -4.31 -52.10 -32.87
N PHE A 1012 -4.15 -53.01 -31.90
CA PHE A 1012 -4.94 -53.07 -30.66
C PHE A 1012 -4.20 -52.45 -29.46
N LEU A 1013 -2.93 -52.08 -29.63
CA LEU A 1013 -2.09 -51.52 -28.59
C LEU A 1013 -2.17 -49.98 -28.58
N ASP A 1014 -2.21 -49.42 -27.37
CA ASP A 1014 -2.15 -47.98 -27.18
C ASP A 1014 -0.79 -47.42 -27.66
N PRO A 1015 -0.77 -46.37 -28.49
CA PRO A 1015 0.46 -45.81 -29.07
C PRO A 1015 1.45 -45.21 -28.06
N LEU A 1016 0.98 -44.82 -26.87
CA LEU A 1016 1.82 -44.29 -25.78
C LEU A 1016 2.14 -45.38 -24.74
N MET A 1017 1.13 -46.11 -24.27
CA MET A 1017 1.23 -47.06 -23.16
C MET A 1017 1.67 -48.47 -23.60
N ALA A 1018 1.51 -48.82 -24.89
CA ALA A 1018 1.76 -50.15 -25.45
C ALA A 1018 0.97 -51.29 -24.79
N THR A 1019 -0.19 -50.97 -24.20
CA THR A 1019 -1.15 -51.91 -23.58
C THR A 1019 -2.41 -52.05 -24.45
N VAL A 1020 -3.22 -53.09 -24.25
CA VAL A 1020 -4.48 -53.27 -25.01
C VAL A 1020 -5.44 -52.12 -24.74
N MET A 1021 -5.90 -51.43 -25.79
CA MET A 1021 -6.92 -50.37 -25.68
C MET A 1021 -8.26 -50.95 -25.22
N ARG A 1022 -8.84 -50.42 -24.15
CA ARG A 1022 -10.15 -50.84 -23.59
C ARG A 1022 -11.30 -49.99 -24.13
N ASP A 1023 -11.05 -48.71 -24.39
CA ASP A 1023 -11.99 -47.77 -25.01
C ASP A 1023 -11.25 -46.90 -26.06
N PRO A 1024 -10.98 -47.44 -27.27
CA PRO A 1024 -10.26 -46.71 -28.31
C PRO A 1024 -11.03 -45.46 -28.77
N VAL A 1025 -10.31 -44.35 -28.87
CA VAL A 1025 -10.78 -43.06 -29.37
C VAL A 1025 -9.84 -42.51 -30.43
N LEU A 1026 -10.39 -41.94 -31.49
CA LEU A 1026 -9.68 -41.27 -32.56
C LEU A 1026 -9.44 -39.80 -32.19
N LEU A 1027 -8.18 -39.37 -32.25
CA LEU A 1027 -7.80 -37.97 -32.10
C LEU A 1027 -8.03 -37.22 -33.43
N PRO A 1028 -8.85 -36.16 -33.49
CA PRO A 1028 -9.23 -35.54 -34.76
C PRO A 1028 -8.05 -34.87 -35.48
N SER A 1029 -7.07 -34.34 -34.74
CA SER A 1029 -5.92 -33.62 -35.29
C SER A 1029 -4.80 -34.53 -35.79
N SER A 1030 -4.34 -35.48 -34.97
CA SER A 1030 -3.28 -36.42 -35.36
C SER A 1030 -3.78 -37.63 -36.15
N LYS A 1031 -5.08 -37.93 -36.07
CA LYS A 1031 -5.73 -39.16 -36.60
C LYS A 1031 -5.16 -40.45 -36.00
N THR A 1032 -4.48 -40.35 -34.86
CA THR A 1032 -4.03 -41.51 -34.09
C THR A 1032 -5.20 -42.04 -33.27
N ILE A 1033 -5.34 -43.36 -33.18
CA ILE A 1033 -6.25 -44.01 -32.22
C ILE A 1033 -5.47 -44.31 -30.95
N ILE A 1034 -6.06 -44.00 -29.80
CA ILE A 1034 -5.46 -44.09 -28.46
C ILE A 1034 -6.55 -44.51 -27.46
N ASP A 1035 -6.21 -45.08 -26.31
CA ASP A 1035 -7.22 -45.36 -25.28
C ASP A 1035 -7.74 -44.06 -24.64
N ARG A 1036 -9.05 -44.01 -24.34
CA ARG A 1036 -9.68 -42.85 -23.69
C ARG A 1036 -8.99 -42.47 -22.38
N SER A 1037 -8.61 -43.44 -21.55
CA SER A 1037 -7.96 -43.18 -20.26
C SER A 1037 -6.57 -42.55 -20.44
N THR A 1038 -5.83 -43.00 -21.45
CA THR A 1038 -4.50 -42.46 -21.80
C THR A 1038 -4.59 -41.01 -22.28
N ILE A 1039 -5.48 -40.70 -23.23
CA ILE A 1039 -5.62 -39.31 -23.69
C ILE A 1039 -6.20 -38.40 -22.60
N LYS A 1040 -7.15 -38.87 -21.77
CA LYS A 1040 -7.61 -38.13 -20.60
C LYS A 1040 -6.44 -37.78 -19.68
N SER A 1041 -5.64 -38.76 -19.28
CA SER A 1041 -4.47 -38.59 -18.41
C SER A 1041 -3.46 -37.57 -18.96
N HIS A 1042 -3.27 -37.53 -20.28
CA HIS A 1042 -2.48 -36.48 -20.96
C HIS A 1042 -3.12 -35.09 -20.84
N LEU A 1043 -4.40 -34.97 -21.22
CA LEU A 1043 -5.15 -33.70 -21.25
C LEU A 1043 -5.37 -33.06 -19.86
N LEU A 1044 -5.29 -33.85 -18.77
CA LEU A 1044 -5.25 -33.32 -17.41
C LEU A 1044 -3.98 -32.51 -17.10
N SER A 1045 -2.91 -32.68 -17.89
CA SER A 1045 -1.59 -32.06 -17.68
C SER A 1045 -1.21 -31.06 -18.79
N ASP A 1046 -1.42 -31.40 -20.07
CA ASP A 1046 -1.27 -30.47 -21.21
C ASP A 1046 -2.49 -30.60 -22.14
N SER A 1047 -3.20 -29.50 -22.40
CA SER A 1047 -4.44 -29.48 -23.20
C SER A 1047 -4.15 -29.46 -24.71
N LYS A 1048 -3.33 -30.42 -25.16
CA LYS A 1048 -2.84 -30.57 -26.53
C LYS A 1048 -2.84 -32.04 -26.94
N ASP A 1049 -2.84 -32.29 -28.23
CA ASP A 1049 -2.63 -33.61 -28.81
C ASP A 1049 -1.16 -34.06 -28.64
N PRO A 1050 -0.88 -35.25 -28.08
CA PRO A 1050 0.49 -35.70 -27.76
C PRO A 1050 1.37 -35.96 -29.00
N PHE A 1051 0.80 -36.08 -30.20
CA PHE A 1051 1.50 -36.45 -31.43
C PHE A 1051 1.78 -35.27 -32.38
N ASN A 1052 1.09 -34.14 -32.22
CA ASN A 1052 1.32 -32.93 -33.04
C ASN A 1052 1.29 -31.61 -32.25
N ARG A 1053 0.98 -31.63 -30.95
CA ARG A 1053 0.88 -30.46 -30.06
C ARG A 1053 -0.18 -29.42 -30.48
N ALA A 1054 -1.15 -29.80 -31.32
CA ALA A 1054 -2.32 -28.97 -31.60
C ALA A 1054 -3.22 -28.88 -30.35
N PRO A 1055 -3.95 -27.78 -30.11
CA PRO A 1055 -4.95 -27.71 -29.03
C PRO A 1055 -6.00 -28.81 -29.19
N LEU A 1056 -6.34 -29.48 -28.07
CA LEU A 1056 -7.29 -30.58 -28.05
C LEU A 1056 -8.04 -30.59 -26.72
N SER A 1057 -9.37 -30.73 -26.75
CA SER A 1057 -10.19 -31.02 -25.56
C SER A 1057 -10.64 -32.49 -25.55
N ILE A 1058 -11.11 -32.97 -24.40
CA ILE A 1058 -11.64 -34.34 -24.29
C ILE A 1058 -13.00 -34.50 -24.99
N GLU A 1059 -13.69 -33.40 -25.26
CA GLU A 1059 -14.97 -33.38 -25.98
C GLU A 1059 -14.78 -33.57 -27.49
N ASP A 1060 -13.58 -33.26 -28.02
CA ASP A 1060 -13.24 -33.40 -29.43
C ASP A 1060 -12.89 -34.84 -29.86
N VAL A 1061 -12.66 -35.77 -28.92
CA VAL A 1061 -12.21 -37.14 -29.24
C VAL A 1061 -13.38 -38.02 -29.69
N VAL A 1062 -13.24 -38.66 -30.85
CA VAL A 1062 -14.31 -39.45 -31.46
C VAL A 1062 -14.18 -40.92 -31.00
N PRO A 1063 -15.21 -41.54 -30.39
CA PRO A 1063 -15.16 -42.97 -30.05
C PRO A 1063 -15.03 -43.85 -31.29
N ASP A 1064 -14.22 -44.91 -31.22
CA ASP A 1064 -14.13 -45.95 -32.27
C ASP A 1064 -14.82 -47.25 -31.80
N PRO A 1065 -16.14 -47.41 -32.02
CA PRO A 1065 -16.86 -48.60 -31.61
C PRO A 1065 -16.50 -49.84 -32.45
N GLU A 1066 -16.01 -49.67 -33.69
CA GLU A 1066 -15.66 -50.79 -34.56
C GLU A 1066 -14.35 -51.43 -34.10
N LEU A 1067 -13.31 -50.64 -33.81
CA LEU A 1067 -12.08 -51.15 -33.23
C LEU A 1067 -12.33 -51.74 -31.83
N LYS A 1068 -13.18 -51.10 -31.01
CA LYS A 1068 -13.56 -51.64 -29.70
C LYS A 1068 -14.21 -53.03 -29.80
N ALA A 1069 -15.10 -53.23 -30.77
CA ALA A 1069 -15.70 -54.55 -31.03
C ALA A 1069 -14.65 -55.58 -31.46
N ARG A 1070 -13.74 -55.22 -32.38
CA ARG A 1070 -12.63 -56.10 -32.82
C ARG A 1070 -11.72 -56.51 -31.67
N ILE A 1071 -11.37 -55.59 -30.77
CA ILE A 1071 -10.56 -55.87 -29.59
C ILE A 1071 -11.31 -56.80 -28.63
N GLN A 1072 -12.61 -56.58 -28.40
CA GLN A 1072 -13.43 -57.46 -27.56
C GLN A 1072 -13.57 -58.87 -28.14
N GLU A 1073 -13.79 -59.01 -29.45
CA GLU A 1073 -13.80 -60.31 -30.13
C GLU A 1073 -12.46 -61.03 -29.99
N PHE A 1074 -11.33 -60.34 -30.23
CA PHE A 1074 -9.98 -60.88 -30.06
C PHE A 1074 -9.72 -61.36 -28.61
N LEU A 1075 -10.11 -60.58 -27.61
CA LEU A 1075 -9.97 -60.96 -26.20
C LEU A 1075 -10.85 -62.17 -25.82
N VAL A 1076 -12.07 -62.25 -26.35
CA VAL A 1076 -12.99 -63.39 -26.12
C VAL A 1076 -12.48 -64.66 -26.82
N GLU A 1077 -11.98 -64.55 -28.05
CA GLU A 1077 -11.41 -65.66 -28.80
C GLU A 1077 -10.13 -66.20 -28.13
N ARG A 1078 -9.23 -65.32 -27.69
CA ARG A 1078 -8.05 -65.71 -26.90
C ARG A 1078 -8.42 -66.35 -25.56
N ARG A 1079 -9.39 -65.80 -24.82
CA ARG A 1079 -9.88 -66.40 -23.55
C ARG A 1079 -10.47 -67.79 -23.77
N LYS A 1080 -11.25 -68.02 -24.83
CA LYS A 1080 -11.76 -69.36 -25.19
C LYS A 1080 -10.63 -70.34 -25.53
N ASN A 1081 -9.70 -69.94 -26.40
CA ASN A 1081 -8.58 -70.79 -26.79
C ASN A 1081 -7.67 -71.16 -25.61
N LYS A 1082 -7.62 -70.33 -24.54
CA LYS A 1082 -6.89 -70.67 -23.30
C LYS A 1082 -7.62 -71.72 -22.44
N MET A 1083 -8.96 -71.72 -22.41
CA MET A 1083 -9.75 -72.76 -21.73
C MET A 1083 -9.63 -74.13 -22.43
N ASP A 1084 -9.69 -74.18 -23.76
CA ASP A 1084 -9.51 -75.42 -24.55
C ASP A 1084 -8.06 -75.98 -24.50
N ILE A 1085 -7.10 -75.25 -23.90
CA ILE A 1085 -5.70 -75.69 -23.68
C ILE A 1085 -5.44 -76.10 -22.21
N THR A 1086 -6.42 -75.92 -21.32
CA THR A 1086 -6.31 -76.24 -19.88
C THR A 1086 -7.25 -77.34 -19.38
N GLU A 1087 -8.00 -77.99 -20.27
CA GLU A 1087 -8.53 -79.36 -20.11
C GLU A 1087 -7.58 -80.43 -20.69
#